data_AF-A0A7X8U9F1-F1
#
_entry.id   AF-A0A7X8U9F1-F1
#
_cell.length_a   1.000
_cell.length_b   1.000
_cell.length_c   1.000
_cell.angle_alpha   90.00
_cell.angle_beta   90.00
_cell.angle_gamma   90.00
#
_symmetry.space_group_name_H-M   'P 1'
#
loop_
_entity.id
_entity.type
_entity.pdbx_description
1 polymer ?
#
loop_
_entity_poly.entity_id
_entity_poly.type
_entity_poly.pdbx_seq_one_letter_code
_entity_poly.pdbx_strand_id
1 'polypeptide(L)'
;MAYTLNKYFQATFSNPNAPRVIVYPNNTTAAQVLNHHKGRGVTVIKVADCLPDSGTSLPMPNVLMNAVDARIQALSGRALVVGMDAYLALLDAESATAFMSELRNRLDGNALNADYLLSALRKPNFAPRYEESLSIISIENGNDEVLDPLSIQAYSDRWIKSGGVIGYKQLLGKMSPYEPSGNYTLILAGLTEKQAGIGNAVSFVLETRDVATQHYGLDADLDDATLELLLSKSAESGQSPEFYLETLFGAGNINTRLALKRALELPSDGLWPAHIWLLRRRLPGDSFIAKVVSGDVTRDNLLWKYIVGSAIDVLSDLNAKKYAAERAEALKTVGSNYESLIVEFIGQAKESGDALQFLNCGTNAERVEIVRRASTEDLSYGFPKGYGELFPTLADYFSSAFEFEDAATTAYFKEYRMHKVSGSITDSFVKRAYDFVVPKTYPSRDAIMAELHTQSDVALLVVDAMGAEYMPLLLALAKRRGMNIESQAVVTAKLPTETIFNPIKWDEARILPEIKSIDNIVHNGVTKHEVSIPERNFAETLRVFETEIMNRIADGLTRFARVVVTADHGASRLAVIAHNEGKGTTLPWDGQPDAWRYSLAPQGAARPPELEQEYFPETKKTYWIVRGYNRLPKMGGKLYELHGGATLEERLVPIVVFTRNAVAEVPKQLGKKTTADVVDEFEGLI
;
A
#
# COMPACT_ATOMS: atom_id res chain seq x y z
N MET A 1 43.88 -65.22 13.97
CA MET A 1 44.49 -65.12 15.33
C MET A 1 44.46 -63.65 15.74
N ALA A 2 43.85 -63.30 16.87
CA ALA A 2 43.68 -61.90 17.24
C ALA A 2 44.75 -61.40 18.21
N TYR A 3 45.13 -60.14 18.05
CA TYR A 3 46.22 -59.48 18.78
C TYR A 3 45.65 -58.47 19.76
N THR A 4 46.13 -58.43 21.00
CA THR A 4 45.92 -57.21 21.80
C THR A 4 46.78 -56.08 21.22
N LEU A 5 46.37 -54.83 21.41
CA LEU A 5 47.12 -53.68 20.89
C LEU A 5 48.60 -53.68 21.30
N ASN A 6 48.89 -54.02 22.55
CA ASN A 6 50.27 -54.14 23.06
C ASN A 6 51.04 -55.27 22.37
N LYS A 7 50.41 -56.43 22.12
CA LYS A 7 51.03 -57.52 21.37
C LYS A 7 51.31 -57.11 19.92
N TYR A 8 50.40 -56.35 19.31
CA TYR A 8 50.60 -55.84 17.96
C TYR A 8 51.81 -54.90 17.87
N PHE A 9 51.96 -53.95 18.81
CA PHE A 9 53.11 -53.03 18.83
C PHE A 9 54.47 -53.71 19.02
N GLN A 10 54.48 -54.88 19.66
CA GLN A 10 55.68 -55.69 19.90
C GLN A 10 55.92 -56.76 18.83
N ALA A 11 54.99 -56.96 17.89
CA ALA A 11 55.07 -58.01 16.90
C ALA A 11 56.21 -57.76 15.89
N THR A 12 56.98 -58.81 15.60
CA THR A 12 57.99 -58.86 14.53
C THR A 12 57.52 -59.80 13.43
N PHE A 13 57.44 -59.31 12.19
CA PHE A 13 56.91 -60.06 11.06
C PHE A 13 58.05 -60.68 10.24
N SER A 14 57.89 -61.94 9.83
CA SER A 14 58.87 -62.70 9.04
C SER A 14 59.16 -62.09 7.66
N ASN A 15 58.16 -61.47 7.03
CA ASN A 15 58.36 -60.62 5.86
C ASN A 15 57.96 -59.16 6.20
N PRO A 16 58.94 -58.28 6.52
CA PRO A 16 58.64 -56.90 6.90
C PRO A 16 58.07 -56.07 5.75
N ASN A 17 58.28 -56.47 4.50
CA ASN A 17 57.87 -55.73 3.30
C ASN A 17 56.55 -56.22 2.68
N ALA A 18 55.97 -57.32 3.17
CA ALA A 18 54.68 -57.82 2.66
C ALA A 18 53.54 -56.82 2.90
N PRO A 19 52.53 -56.75 2.01
CA PRO A 19 51.32 -55.99 2.25
C PRO A 19 50.46 -56.67 3.33
N ARG A 20 49.85 -55.90 4.23
CA ARG A 20 49.00 -56.44 5.30
C ARG A 20 47.75 -55.60 5.51
N VAL A 21 46.65 -56.22 5.93
CA VAL A 21 45.47 -55.53 6.44
C VAL A 21 45.50 -55.55 7.95
N ILE A 22 45.41 -54.38 8.58
CA ILE A 22 45.27 -54.22 10.02
C ILE A 22 43.81 -53.90 10.31
N VAL A 23 43.13 -54.81 10.99
CA VAL A 23 41.72 -54.68 11.36
C VAL A 23 41.64 -54.13 12.78
N TYR A 24 41.10 -52.93 12.95
CA TYR A 24 40.95 -52.27 14.25
C TYR A 24 39.51 -52.38 14.79
N PRO A 25 39.32 -52.47 16.12
CA PRO A 25 37.99 -52.63 16.71
C PRO A 25 37.22 -51.31 16.88
N ASN A 26 37.92 -50.17 17.01
CA ASN A 26 37.32 -48.84 17.18
C ASN A 26 38.29 -47.71 16.76
N ASN A 27 37.79 -46.47 16.64
CA ASN A 27 38.57 -45.33 16.13
C ASN A 27 39.70 -44.94 17.09
N THR A 28 39.49 -45.12 18.39
CA THR A 28 40.56 -44.91 19.40
C THR A 28 41.76 -45.81 19.14
N THR A 29 41.52 -47.09 18.87
CA THR A 29 42.57 -48.07 18.55
C THR A 29 43.21 -47.76 17.21
N ALA A 30 42.42 -47.37 16.21
CA ALA A 30 42.91 -46.96 14.90
C ALA A 30 43.89 -45.77 14.99
N ALA A 31 43.59 -44.79 15.85
CA ALA A 31 44.45 -43.65 16.14
C ALA A 31 45.77 -44.06 16.81
N GLN A 32 45.71 -44.98 17.77
CA GLN A 32 46.90 -45.52 18.43
C GLN A 32 47.78 -46.30 17.44
N VAL A 33 47.18 -47.10 16.57
CA VAL A 33 47.89 -47.81 15.48
C VAL A 33 48.55 -46.83 14.52
N LEU A 34 47.82 -45.80 14.06
CA LEU A 34 48.36 -44.77 13.18
C LEU A 34 49.57 -44.06 13.83
N ASN A 35 49.46 -43.65 15.09
CA ASN A 35 50.53 -42.97 15.80
C ASN A 35 51.75 -43.86 16.00
N HIS A 36 51.55 -45.14 16.28
CA HIS A 36 52.62 -46.12 16.38
C HIS A 36 53.42 -46.23 15.07
N HIS A 37 52.73 -46.36 13.94
CA HIS A 37 53.37 -46.44 12.61
C HIS A 37 54.08 -45.14 12.23
N LYS A 38 53.45 -43.98 12.47
CA LYS A 38 54.09 -42.66 12.28
C LYS A 38 55.38 -42.54 13.09
N GLY A 39 55.37 -42.98 14.35
CA GLY A 39 56.55 -42.98 15.22
C GLY A 39 57.71 -43.85 14.72
N ARG A 40 57.44 -44.78 13.80
CA ARG A 40 58.45 -45.62 13.13
C ARG A 40 58.86 -45.12 11.74
N GLY A 41 58.43 -43.93 11.35
CA GLY A 41 58.76 -43.33 10.05
C GLY A 41 57.95 -43.88 8.87
N VAL A 42 56.83 -44.58 9.12
CA VAL A 42 55.91 -45.04 8.06
C VAL A 42 55.19 -43.85 7.44
N THR A 43 55.14 -43.80 6.11
CA THR A 43 54.46 -42.71 5.39
C THR A 43 52.97 -43.00 5.29
N VAL A 44 52.13 -42.04 5.67
CA VAL A 44 50.67 -42.21 5.64
C VAL A 44 50.13 -41.77 4.29
N ILE A 45 49.39 -42.65 3.63
CA ILE A 45 48.65 -42.35 2.40
C ILE A 45 47.17 -42.29 2.77
N LYS A 46 46.54 -41.13 2.58
CA LYS A 46 45.08 -41.02 2.72
C LYS A 46 44.42 -41.34 1.39
N VAL A 47 43.37 -42.16 1.43
CA VAL A 47 42.56 -42.49 0.25
C VAL A 47 42.07 -41.22 -0.46
N ALA A 48 41.64 -40.20 0.28
CA ALA A 48 41.21 -38.91 -0.27
C ALA A 48 42.27 -38.28 -1.20
N ASP A 49 43.56 -38.40 -0.88
CA ASP A 49 44.62 -37.80 -1.68
C ASP A 49 44.83 -38.54 -3.01
N CYS A 50 44.38 -39.79 -3.12
CA CYS A 50 44.45 -40.60 -4.34
C CYS A 50 43.36 -40.26 -5.37
N LEU A 51 42.36 -39.45 -4.98
CA LEU A 51 41.30 -39.04 -5.89
C LEU A 51 41.72 -37.84 -6.76
N PRO A 52 41.20 -37.75 -8.00
CA PRO A 52 41.41 -36.57 -8.85
C PRO A 52 40.75 -35.32 -8.26
N ASP A 53 41.32 -34.15 -8.55
CA ASP A 53 40.79 -32.86 -8.06
C ASP A 53 39.41 -32.53 -8.64
N SER A 54 39.10 -33.03 -9.83
CA SER A 54 37.80 -32.89 -10.49
C SER A 54 36.73 -33.86 -9.97
N GLY A 55 36.89 -34.43 -8.76
CA GLY A 55 36.20 -35.62 -8.23
C GLY A 55 34.68 -35.52 -8.06
N THR A 56 33.96 -35.24 -9.16
CA THR A 56 32.50 -35.24 -9.26
C THR A 56 31.93 -36.65 -9.40
N SER A 57 32.78 -37.64 -9.69
CA SER A 57 32.47 -39.07 -9.61
C SER A 57 33.40 -39.77 -8.61
N LEU A 58 32.86 -40.74 -7.88
CA LEU A 58 33.65 -41.59 -7.02
C LEU A 58 34.36 -42.63 -7.91
N PRO A 59 35.70 -42.75 -7.88
CA PRO A 59 36.40 -43.72 -8.72
C PRO A 59 35.98 -45.15 -8.38
N MET A 60 35.84 -45.99 -9.41
CA MET A 60 35.62 -47.43 -9.21
C MET A 60 36.80 -48.06 -8.44
N PRO A 61 36.56 -49.14 -7.67
CA PRO A 61 37.57 -49.71 -6.78
C PRO A 61 38.91 -50.03 -7.43
N ASN A 62 38.91 -50.59 -8.65
CA ASN A 62 40.13 -50.88 -9.41
C ASN A 62 40.93 -49.62 -9.75
N VAL A 63 40.24 -48.54 -10.14
CA VAL A 63 40.86 -47.25 -10.46
C VAL A 63 41.47 -46.63 -9.20
N LEU A 64 40.73 -46.61 -8.09
CA LEU A 64 41.23 -46.10 -6.81
C LEU A 64 42.46 -46.89 -6.35
N MET A 65 42.36 -48.22 -6.33
CA MET A 65 43.44 -49.07 -5.82
C MET A 65 44.69 -48.98 -6.69
N ASN A 66 44.58 -48.82 -8.01
CA ASN A 66 45.73 -48.53 -8.87
C ASN A 66 46.39 -47.18 -8.55
N ALA A 67 45.60 -46.15 -8.22
CA ALA A 67 46.14 -44.85 -7.81
C ALA A 67 46.84 -44.92 -6.44
N VAL A 68 46.32 -45.74 -5.51
CA VAL A 68 46.97 -46.06 -4.24
C VAL A 68 48.29 -46.79 -4.49
N ASP A 69 48.30 -47.80 -5.36
CA ASP A 69 49.50 -48.58 -5.71
C ASP A 69 50.61 -47.67 -6.28
N ALA A 70 50.27 -46.78 -7.21
CA ALA A 70 51.22 -45.83 -7.78
C ALA A 70 51.86 -44.93 -6.72
N ARG A 71 51.08 -44.50 -5.71
CA ARG A 71 51.62 -43.72 -4.58
C ARG A 71 52.50 -44.57 -3.67
N ILE A 72 52.13 -45.83 -3.40
CA ILE A 72 52.96 -46.75 -2.61
C ILE A 72 54.30 -46.98 -3.31
N GLN A 73 54.29 -47.24 -4.62
CA GLN A 73 55.49 -47.52 -5.42
C GLN A 73 56.43 -46.31 -5.54
N ALA A 74 55.91 -45.09 -5.43
CA ALA A 74 56.71 -43.87 -5.43
C ALA A 74 57.47 -43.63 -4.11
N LEU A 75 57.18 -44.39 -3.04
CA LEU A 75 57.83 -44.23 -1.74
C LEU A 75 59.08 -45.10 -1.62
N SER A 76 60.11 -44.57 -0.97
CA SER A 76 61.31 -45.35 -0.60
C SER A 76 61.14 -46.16 0.69
N GLY A 77 59.97 -46.10 1.33
CA GLY A 77 59.68 -46.70 2.63
C GLY A 77 58.28 -47.31 2.69
N ARG A 78 57.91 -47.86 3.86
CA ARG A 78 56.61 -48.49 4.07
C ARG A 78 55.48 -47.46 4.10
N ALA A 79 54.36 -47.80 3.48
CA ALA A 79 53.14 -47.00 3.50
C ALA A 79 52.12 -47.52 4.53
N LEU A 80 51.33 -46.62 5.11
CA LEU A 80 50.10 -46.95 5.85
C LEU A 80 48.93 -46.24 5.16
N VAL A 81 48.04 -47.02 4.55
CA VAL A 81 46.86 -46.54 3.85
C VAL A 81 45.69 -46.40 4.83
N VAL A 82 45.12 -45.20 4.89
CA VAL A 82 43.98 -44.85 5.77
C VAL A 82 42.84 -44.21 4.98
N GLY A 83 41.63 -44.19 5.54
CA GLY A 83 40.43 -43.63 4.91
C GLY A 83 39.73 -44.58 3.93
N MET A 84 40.10 -45.86 3.91
CA MET A 84 39.39 -46.88 3.12
C MET A 84 37.99 -47.15 3.66
N ASP A 85 37.80 -47.05 4.98
CA ASP A 85 36.48 -47.22 5.61
C ASP A 85 35.50 -46.15 5.11
N ALA A 86 35.94 -44.88 5.07
CA ALA A 86 35.17 -43.78 4.49
C ALA A 86 34.80 -44.03 3.02
N TYR A 87 35.75 -44.49 2.20
CA TYR A 87 35.47 -44.85 0.79
C TYR A 87 34.48 -46.01 0.66
N LEU A 88 34.70 -47.10 1.40
CA LEU A 88 33.82 -48.28 1.43
C LEU A 88 32.41 -47.96 1.93
N ALA A 89 32.27 -46.98 2.84
CA ALA A 89 30.97 -46.55 3.35
C ALA A 89 30.13 -45.83 2.28
N LEU A 90 30.76 -45.26 1.25
CA LEU A 90 30.06 -44.64 0.13
C LEU A 90 29.64 -45.62 -0.96
N LEU A 91 30.15 -46.86 -0.96
CA LEU A 91 29.89 -47.84 -2.01
C LEU A 91 28.64 -48.68 -1.74
N ASP A 92 28.02 -49.13 -2.82
CA ASP A 92 27.03 -50.21 -2.77
C ASP A 92 27.70 -51.57 -2.51
N ALA A 93 26.88 -52.61 -2.31
CA ALA A 93 27.38 -53.94 -1.95
C ALA A 93 28.24 -54.59 -3.06
N GLU A 94 27.90 -54.36 -4.32
CA GLU A 94 28.64 -54.90 -5.47
C GLU A 94 30.02 -54.26 -5.57
N SER A 95 30.07 -52.93 -5.51
CA SER A 95 31.31 -52.15 -5.57
C SER A 95 32.19 -52.40 -4.35
N ALA A 96 31.60 -52.55 -3.16
CA ALA A 96 32.34 -52.96 -1.97
C ALA A 96 32.95 -54.37 -2.12
N THR A 97 32.25 -55.30 -2.76
CA THR A 97 32.78 -56.64 -3.08
C THR A 97 33.92 -56.57 -4.09
N ALA A 98 33.79 -55.73 -5.12
CA ALA A 98 34.87 -55.47 -6.08
C ALA A 98 36.10 -54.88 -5.39
N PHE A 99 35.94 -53.94 -4.46
CA PHE A 99 37.04 -53.43 -3.64
C PHE A 99 37.74 -54.53 -2.84
N MET A 100 36.97 -55.41 -2.19
CA MET A 100 37.56 -56.54 -1.45
C MET A 100 38.31 -57.50 -2.37
N SER A 101 37.83 -57.72 -3.60
CA SER A 101 38.57 -58.52 -4.60
C SER A 101 39.90 -57.85 -5.00
N GLU A 102 39.90 -56.54 -5.22
CA GLU A 102 41.10 -55.76 -5.52
C GLU A 102 42.12 -55.77 -4.37
N LEU A 103 41.65 -55.68 -3.13
CA LEU A 103 42.48 -55.79 -1.94
C LEU A 103 43.10 -57.19 -1.82
N ARG A 104 42.31 -58.25 -2.06
CA ARG A 104 42.79 -59.64 -2.07
C ARG A 104 43.89 -59.86 -3.10
N ASN A 105 43.71 -59.36 -4.32
CA ASN A 105 44.71 -59.49 -5.40
C ASN A 105 46.07 -58.89 -4.99
N ARG A 106 46.08 -57.79 -4.22
CA ARG A 106 47.30 -57.15 -3.72
C ARG A 106 47.97 -57.91 -2.59
N LEU A 107 47.18 -58.57 -1.73
CA LEU A 107 47.70 -59.50 -0.72
C LEU A 107 48.31 -60.75 -1.36
N ASP A 108 47.62 -61.36 -2.33
CA ASP A 108 48.11 -62.54 -3.06
C ASP A 108 49.36 -62.21 -3.91
N GLY A 109 49.38 -61.03 -4.54
CA GLY A 109 50.52 -60.57 -5.35
C GLY A 109 51.77 -60.24 -4.54
N ASN A 110 51.62 -59.89 -3.25
CA ASN A 110 52.71 -59.68 -2.29
C ASN A 110 53.83 -58.73 -2.77
N ALA A 111 53.48 -57.73 -3.60
CA ALA A 111 54.44 -56.86 -4.28
C ALA A 111 54.53 -55.44 -3.68
N LEU A 112 53.65 -55.09 -2.74
CA LEU A 112 53.51 -53.72 -2.21
C LEU A 112 53.95 -53.63 -0.75
N ASN A 113 54.80 -52.66 -0.44
CA ASN A 113 55.26 -52.39 0.93
C ASN A 113 54.27 -51.50 1.69
N ALA A 114 53.09 -52.03 2.00
CA ALA A 114 52.00 -51.25 2.60
C ALA A 114 51.21 -51.99 3.70
N ASP A 115 50.79 -51.24 4.72
CA ASP A 115 49.74 -51.66 5.64
C ASP A 115 48.44 -50.95 5.27
N TYR A 116 47.33 -51.67 5.27
CA TYR A 116 45.98 -51.18 4.97
C TYR A 116 45.15 -51.19 6.26
N LEU A 117 44.73 -50.03 6.73
CA LEU A 117 43.93 -49.92 7.94
C LEU A 117 42.43 -50.03 7.62
N LEU A 118 41.73 -51.00 8.24
CA LEU A 118 40.30 -51.24 8.05
C LEU A 118 39.59 -51.51 9.37
N SER A 119 38.34 -51.09 9.47
CA SER A 119 37.48 -51.33 10.62
C SER A 119 37.05 -52.79 10.71
N ALA A 120 36.81 -53.27 11.93
CA ALA A 120 36.20 -54.56 12.19
C ALA A 120 34.81 -54.69 11.53
N LEU A 121 34.08 -53.58 11.35
CA LEU A 121 32.79 -53.56 10.63
C LEU A 121 32.92 -53.87 9.14
N ARG A 122 34.12 -53.67 8.57
CA ARG A 122 34.46 -53.91 7.18
C ARG A 122 35.53 -55.00 7.04
N LYS A 123 35.65 -55.88 8.04
CA LYS A 123 36.65 -56.95 8.04
C LYS A 123 36.53 -57.81 6.76
N PRO A 124 37.63 -58.01 6.01
CA PRO A 124 37.60 -58.86 4.83
C PRO A 124 37.25 -60.32 5.19
N ASN A 125 36.23 -60.88 4.54
CA ASN A 125 35.86 -62.30 4.69
C ASN A 125 36.68 -63.17 3.72
N PHE A 126 37.98 -63.29 3.97
CA PHE A 126 38.89 -64.10 3.17
C PHE A 126 39.18 -65.45 3.82
N ALA A 127 39.81 -66.37 3.08
CA ALA A 127 40.16 -67.69 3.60
C ALA A 127 41.06 -67.61 4.86
N PRO A 128 40.96 -68.55 5.83
CA PRO A 128 41.72 -68.52 7.08
C PRO A 128 43.24 -68.35 6.92
N ARG A 129 43.79 -68.82 5.79
CA ARG A 129 45.21 -68.69 5.41
C ARG A 129 45.75 -67.25 5.51
N TYR A 130 44.92 -66.24 5.29
CA TYR A 130 45.36 -64.84 5.37
C TYR A 130 45.58 -64.38 6.82
N GLU A 131 44.83 -64.90 7.78
CA GLU A 131 45.10 -64.65 9.20
C GLU A 131 46.27 -65.50 9.72
N GLU A 132 46.40 -66.74 9.24
CA GLU A 132 47.50 -67.65 9.60
C GLU A 132 48.86 -67.11 9.12
N SER A 133 48.90 -66.54 7.91
CA SER A 133 50.09 -65.91 7.33
C SER A 133 50.34 -64.47 7.84
N LEU A 134 49.49 -63.95 8.72
CA LEU A 134 49.52 -62.57 9.22
C LEU A 134 49.41 -61.50 8.11
N SER A 135 48.83 -61.85 6.97
CA SER A 135 48.43 -60.91 5.92
C SER A 135 47.16 -60.13 6.31
N ILE A 136 46.34 -60.68 7.20
CA ILE A 136 45.26 -59.98 7.91
C ILE A 136 45.51 -60.12 9.42
N ILE A 137 45.58 -58.99 10.12
CA ILE A 137 45.85 -58.93 11.55
C ILE A 137 44.67 -58.22 12.22
N SER A 138 43.91 -58.94 13.05
CA SER A 138 42.81 -58.35 13.82
C SER A 138 43.27 -57.97 15.22
N ILE A 139 43.00 -56.73 15.62
CA ILE A 139 43.28 -56.24 16.98
C ILE A 139 42.03 -56.41 17.85
N GLU A 140 42.18 -57.11 18.97
CA GLU A 140 41.17 -57.32 20.01
C GLU A 140 41.28 -56.28 21.14
N ASN A 141 40.15 -56.03 21.81
CA ASN A 141 39.96 -55.12 22.94
C ASN A 141 39.96 -53.63 22.59
N GLY A 142 38.86 -53.18 21.99
CA GLY A 142 38.40 -51.80 22.11
C GLY A 142 37.15 -51.77 22.97
N ASN A 143 36.94 -50.73 23.78
CA ASN A 143 35.61 -50.44 24.31
C ASN A 143 34.66 -50.22 23.12
N ASP A 144 33.40 -50.65 23.22
CA ASP A 144 32.39 -50.36 22.19
C ASP A 144 32.29 -48.83 22.02
N GLU A 145 32.65 -48.36 20.83
CA GLU A 145 32.52 -46.96 20.45
C GLU A 145 31.23 -46.81 19.67
N VAL A 146 30.24 -46.15 20.27
CA VAL A 146 28.97 -45.85 19.61
C VAL A 146 29.17 -44.62 18.73
N LEU A 147 29.12 -44.83 17.43
CA LEU A 147 29.23 -43.77 16.43
C LEU A 147 27.85 -43.41 15.89
N ASP A 148 27.65 -42.12 15.62
CA ASP A 148 26.46 -41.66 14.92
C ASP A 148 26.40 -42.29 13.52
N PRO A 149 25.22 -42.70 13.03
CA PRO A 149 25.08 -43.20 11.67
C PRO A 149 25.62 -42.21 10.65
N LEU A 150 26.38 -42.70 9.68
CA LEU A 150 26.85 -41.90 8.57
C LEU A 150 25.69 -41.58 7.62
N SER A 151 25.49 -40.29 7.35
CA SER A 151 24.52 -39.82 6.36
C SER A 151 25.13 -38.70 5.51
N ILE A 152 24.99 -38.80 4.19
CA ILE A 152 25.44 -37.80 3.24
C ILE A 152 24.26 -37.38 2.38
N GLN A 153 23.97 -36.08 2.35
CA GLN A 153 23.04 -35.51 1.37
C GLN A 153 23.84 -34.98 0.18
N ALA A 154 23.55 -35.52 -1.00
CA ALA A 154 24.18 -35.13 -2.26
C ALA A 154 23.27 -34.19 -3.05
N TYR A 155 23.81 -33.03 -3.41
CA TYR A 155 23.13 -31.97 -4.16
C TYR A 155 23.92 -31.61 -5.41
N SER A 156 23.21 -31.04 -6.37
CA SER A 156 23.79 -30.40 -7.54
C SER A 156 24.31 -29.00 -7.20
N ASP A 157 25.46 -28.62 -7.77
CA ASP A 157 26.09 -27.30 -7.60
C ASP A 157 25.24 -26.13 -8.11
N ARG A 158 24.23 -26.41 -8.95
CA ARG A 158 23.21 -25.42 -9.34
C ARG A 158 22.40 -24.88 -8.16
N TRP A 159 22.28 -25.66 -7.09
CA TRP A 159 21.44 -25.33 -5.93
C TRP A 159 22.23 -24.82 -4.74
N ILE A 160 23.55 -25.05 -4.69
CA ILE A 160 24.39 -24.66 -3.55
C ILE A 160 25.74 -24.17 -4.10
N LYS A 161 25.98 -22.85 -4.06
CA LYS A 161 27.25 -22.25 -4.54
C LYS A 161 28.17 -21.73 -3.44
N SER A 162 27.71 -21.62 -2.18
CA SER A 162 28.56 -21.16 -1.07
C SER A 162 29.63 -22.23 -0.77
N GLY A 163 30.87 -22.00 -1.24
CA GLY A 163 32.01 -22.91 -1.01
C GLY A 163 32.40 -23.81 -2.19
N GLY A 164 31.74 -23.69 -3.35
CA GLY A 164 32.07 -24.43 -4.57
C GLY A 164 31.75 -25.93 -4.52
N VAL A 165 32.21 -26.66 -5.56
CA VAL A 165 32.07 -28.12 -5.65
C VAL A 165 32.92 -28.77 -4.55
N ILE A 166 32.26 -29.50 -3.65
CA ILE A 166 32.96 -30.30 -2.63
C ILE A 166 33.56 -31.54 -3.29
N GLY A 167 32.77 -32.27 -4.08
CA GLY A 167 33.21 -33.52 -4.69
C GLY A 167 33.60 -34.60 -3.67
N TYR A 168 33.87 -35.82 -4.16
CA TYR A 168 34.20 -36.96 -3.29
C TYR A 168 35.56 -36.81 -2.61
N LYS A 169 36.54 -36.18 -3.27
CA LYS A 169 37.88 -35.96 -2.69
C LYS A 169 37.82 -35.14 -1.41
N GLN A 170 37.13 -33.99 -1.45
CA GLN A 170 37.09 -33.09 -0.30
C GLN A 170 36.13 -33.66 0.77
N LEU A 171 35.07 -34.36 0.37
CA LEU A 171 34.21 -35.11 1.30
C LEU A 171 35.03 -36.12 2.11
N LEU A 172 35.75 -37.03 1.44
CA LEU A 172 36.61 -38.03 2.09
C LEU A 172 37.73 -37.37 2.89
N GLY A 173 38.24 -36.21 2.47
CA GLY A 173 39.23 -35.45 3.21
C GLY A 173 38.71 -34.84 4.52
N LYS A 174 37.39 -34.56 4.61
CA LYS A 174 36.72 -34.06 5.81
C LYS A 174 36.29 -35.18 6.77
N MET A 175 36.05 -36.37 6.25
CA MET A 175 35.66 -37.54 7.05
C MET A 175 36.82 -38.06 7.90
N SER A 176 36.47 -38.83 8.93
CA SER A 176 37.44 -39.59 9.72
C SER A 176 38.31 -40.46 8.80
N PRO A 177 39.65 -40.54 9.02
CA PRO A 177 40.51 -41.51 8.33
C PRO A 177 40.26 -42.97 8.79
N TYR A 178 39.32 -43.16 9.72
CA TYR A 178 38.89 -44.43 10.30
C TYR A 178 37.39 -44.63 10.03
N GLU A 179 36.66 -45.32 10.90
CA GLU A 179 35.23 -45.55 10.74
C GLU A 179 34.50 -44.19 10.69
N PRO A 180 33.81 -43.88 9.58
CA PRO A 180 33.15 -42.60 9.37
C PRO A 180 31.82 -42.53 10.14
N SER A 181 31.48 -41.34 10.62
CA SER A 181 30.22 -41.07 11.32
C SER A 181 29.76 -39.63 11.11
N GLY A 182 28.48 -39.38 11.38
CA GLY A 182 27.86 -38.05 11.32
C GLY A 182 27.28 -37.67 9.96
N ASN A 183 26.88 -36.40 9.84
CA ASN A 183 26.15 -35.87 8.69
C ASN A 183 27.06 -35.00 7.80
N TYR A 184 27.05 -35.23 6.50
CA TYR A 184 27.82 -34.45 5.54
C TYR A 184 26.99 -33.99 4.35
N THR A 185 27.41 -32.89 3.74
CA THR A 185 26.87 -32.41 2.47
C THR A 185 27.89 -32.67 1.36
N LEU A 186 27.43 -33.28 0.28
CA LEU A 186 28.18 -33.50 -0.94
C LEU A 186 27.60 -32.61 -2.05
N ILE A 187 28.43 -31.77 -2.66
CA ILE A 187 28.04 -30.91 -3.78
C ILE A 187 28.78 -31.41 -5.02
N LEU A 188 28.02 -31.77 -6.05
CA LEU A 188 28.51 -32.36 -7.29
C LEU A 188 28.16 -31.46 -8.48
N ALA A 189 29.13 -31.26 -9.37
CA ALA A 189 28.91 -30.45 -10.57
C ALA A 189 27.95 -31.16 -11.54
N GLY A 190 26.87 -30.48 -11.94
CA GLY A 190 25.96 -30.99 -12.97
C GLY A 190 25.22 -32.28 -12.60
N LEU A 191 25.00 -32.54 -11.31
CA LEU A 191 24.26 -33.72 -10.85
C LEU A 191 22.79 -33.64 -11.32
N THR A 192 22.37 -34.64 -12.09
CA THR A 192 20.99 -34.80 -12.58
C THR A 192 20.37 -36.15 -12.22
N GLU A 193 21.18 -37.15 -11.91
CA GLU A 193 20.75 -38.52 -11.60
C GLU A 193 21.62 -39.15 -10.52
N LYS A 194 21.14 -40.26 -9.93
CA LYS A 194 21.92 -41.03 -8.96
C LYS A 194 23.15 -41.64 -9.64
N GLN A 195 24.31 -41.58 -8.99
CA GLN A 195 25.52 -42.21 -9.53
C GLN A 195 25.54 -43.71 -9.21
N ALA A 196 25.87 -44.52 -10.22
CA ALA A 196 26.02 -45.97 -10.07
C ALA A 196 27.19 -46.31 -9.12
N GLY A 197 27.08 -47.43 -8.41
CA GLY A 197 28.12 -47.89 -7.47
C GLY A 197 28.06 -47.23 -6.09
N ILE A 198 27.13 -46.30 -5.85
CA ILE A 198 27.00 -45.54 -4.60
C ILE A 198 25.94 -46.18 -3.68
N GLY A 199 26.30 -46.37 -2.41
CA GLY A 199 25.48 -47.01 -1.40
C GLY A 199 24.51 -46.07 -0.67
N ASN A 200 23.70 -46.65 0.22
CA ASN A 200 22.61 -45.96 0.93
C ASN A 200 23.07 -44.89 1.94
N ALA A 201 24.37 -44.80 2.24
CA ALA A 201 24.90 -43.70 3.04
C ALA A 201 24.76 -42.34 2.33
N VAL A 202 24.63 -42.34 0.99
CA VAL A 202 24.44 -41.13 0.19
C VAL A 202 22.99 -41.05 -0.30
N SER A 203 22.27 -40.03 0.15
CA SER A 203 20.94 -39.67 -0.36
C SER A 203 21.07 -38.58 -1.42
N PHE A 204 20.73 -38.90 -2.67
CA PHE A 204 20.73 -37.94 -3.78
C PHE A 204 19.43 -37.12 -3.76
N VAL A 205 19.55 -35.82 -3.50
CA VAL A 205 18.43 -34.88 -3.48
C VAL A 205 18.32 -34.21 -4.86
N LEU A 206 17.49 -34.79 -5.72
CA LEU A 206 17.37 -34.39 -7.13
C LEU A 206 16.19 -33.46 -7.38
N GLU A 207 15.09 -33.66 -6.68
CA GLU A 207 13.85 -32.89 -6.86
C GLU A 207 13.96 -31.50 -6.24
N THR A 208 13.55 -30.47 -6.98
CA THR A 208 13.61 -29.06 -6.54
C THR A 208 12.92 -28.84 -5.19
N ARG A 209 11.79 -29.52 -4.94
CA ARG A 209 11.05 -29.41 -3.67
C ARG A 209 11.79 -30.05 -2.49
N ASP A 210 12.47 -31.16 -2.72
CA ASP A 210 13.30 -31.78 -1.69
C ASP A 210 14.51 -30.90 -1.38
N VAL A 211 15.08 -30.24 -2.38
CA VAL A 211 16.15 -29.24 -2.16
C VAL A 211 15.63 -28.06 -1.33
N ALA A 212 14.47 -27.51 -1.68
CA ALA A 212 13.85 -26.41 -0.94
C ALA A 212 13.66 -26.76 0.55
N THR A 213 13.06 -27.92 0.82
CA THR A 213 12.73 -28.34 2.19
C THR A 213 13.95 -28.80 2.97
N GLN A 214 14.79 -29.68 2.40
CA GLN A 214 15.89 -30.31 3.12
C GLN A 214 17.12 -29.41 3.26
N HIS A 215 17.44 -28.60 2.24
CA HIS A 215 18.61 -27.71 2.30
C HIS A 215 18.26 -26.32 2.83
N TYR A 216 17.19 -25.71 2.30
CA TYR A 216 16.83 -24.34 2.63
C TYR A 216 15.78 -24.20 3.75
N GLY A 217 15.18 -25.30 4.21
CA GLY A 217 14.08 -25.25 5.19
C GLY A 217 12.83 -24.53 4.65
N LEU A 218 12.71 -24.44 3.32
CA LEU A 218 11.66 -23.70 2.63
C LEU A 218 10.50 -24.64 2.29
N ASP A 219 9.45 -24.58 3.09
CA ASP A 219 8.14 -25.17 2.78
C ASP A 219 7.25 -24.09 2.16
N ALA A 220 7.25 -24.03 0.83
CA ALA A 220 6.55 -23.02 0.06
C ALA A 220 5.61 -23.65 -0.97
N ASP A 221 4.35 -23.21 -0.92
CA ASP A 221 3.35 -23.52 -1.92
C ASP A 221 3.55 -22.62 -3.15
N LEU A 222 4.63 -22.90 -3.88
CA LEU A 222 5.00 -22.26 -5.15
C LEU A 222 4.93 -23.31 -6.25
N ASP A 223 4.62 -22.90 -7.47
CA ASP A 223 4.78 -23.77 -8.64
C ASP A 223 6.27 -24.11 -8.87
N ASP A 224 6.52 -25.22 -9.54
CA ASP A 224 7.88 -25.77 -9.67
C ASP A 224 8.83 -24.82 -10.41
N ALA A 225 8.34 -24.05 -11.39
CA ALA A 225 9.15 -23.12 -12.16
C ALA A 225 9.57 -21.90 -11.32
N THR A 226 8.64 -21.33 -10.55
CA THR A 226 8.92 -20.25 -9.60
C THR A 226 9.91 -20.72 -8.52
N LEU A 227 9.70 -21.93 -7.97
CA LEU A 227 10.57 -22.49 -6.95
C LEU A 227 11.98 -22.72 -7.48
N GLU A 228 12.12 -23.34 -8.65
CA GLU A 228 13.41 -23.56 -9.33
C GLU A 228 14.16 -22.24 -9.57
N LEU A 229 13.47 -21.21 -10.06
CA LEU A 229 14.06 -19.89 -10.28
C LEU A 229 14.52 -19.26 -8.96
N LEU A 230 13.71 -19.32 -7.91
CA LEU A 230 14.03 -18.80 -6.59
C LEU A 230 15.27 -19.48 -6.00
N LEU A 231 15.31 -20.82 -5.99
CA LEU A 231 16.44 -21.56 -5.43
C LEU A 231 17.73 -21.29 -6.22
N SER A 232 17.65 -21.23 -7.56
CA SER A 232 18.80 -20.92 -8.40
C SER A 232 19.37 -19.53 -8.10
N LYS A 233 18.52 -18.52 -7.97
CA LYS A 233 18.93 -17.15 -7.62
C LYS A 233 19.46 -17.03 -6.19
N SER A 234 18.89 -17.78 -5.26
CA SER A 234 19.37 -17.88 -3.89
C SER A 234 20.78 -18.49 -3.84
N ALA A 235 21.01 -19.56 -4.61
CA ALA A 235 22.33 -20.16 -4.75
C ALA A 235 23.34 -19.17 -5.37
N GLU A 236 22.98 -18.46 -6.44
CA GLU A 236 23.82 -17.44 -7.09
C GLU A 236 24.23 -16.30 -6.16
N SER A 237 23.31 -15.84 -5.32
CA SER A 237 23.56 -14.75 -4.37
C SER A 237 24.26 -15.22 -3.09
N GLY A 238 24.28 -16.53 -2.81
CA GLY A 238 24.76 -17.06 -1.54
C GLY A 238 23.84 -16.75 -0.34
N GLN A 239 22.59 -16.35 -0.61
CA GLN A 239 21.59 -15.99 0.39
C GLN A 239 20.55 -17.11 0.54
N SER A 240 19.86 -17.15 1.67
CA SER A 240 18.66 -17.99 1.79
C SER A 240 17.53 -17.41 0.91
N PRO A 241 16.58 -18.24 0.43
CA PRO A 241 15.46 -17.77 -0.38
C PRO A 241 14.67 -16.61 0.23
N GLU A 242 14.37 -16.69 1.53
CA GLU A 242 13.67 -15.60 2.23
C GLU A 242 14.49 -14.31 2.23
N PHE A 243 15.78 -14.39 2.57
CA PHE A 243 16.64 -13.20 2.66
C PHE A 243 16.92 -12.58 1.29
N TYR A 244 17.02 -13.41 0.24
CA TYR A 244 17.12 -12.96 -1.14
C TYR A 244 15.88 -12.16 -1.56
N LEU A 245 14.68 -12.70 -1.33
CA LEU A 245 13.43 -12.01 -1.64
C LEU A 245 13.27 -10.73 -0.81
N GLU A 246 13.66 -10.72 0.47
CA GLU A 246 13.64 -9.53 1.32
C GLU A 246 14.60 -8.45 0.82
N THR A 247 15.78 -8.84 0.30
CA THR A 247 16.74 -7.91 -0.29
C THR A 247 16.17 -7.27 -1.54
N LEU A 248 15.54 -8.06 -2.43
CA LEU A 248 14.90 -7.56 -3.64
C LEU A 248 13.67 -6.69 -3.36
N PHE A 249 12.83 -7.10 -2.41
CA PHE A 249 11.64 -6.35 -2.04
C PHE A 249 12.00 -5.07 -1.27
N GLY A 250 13.06 -5.12 -0.47
CA GLY A 250 13.47 -4.11 0.50
C GLY A 250 12.69 -4.30 1.80
N ALA A 251 13.37 -4.75 2.86
CA ALA A 251 12.74 -5.06 4.16
C ALA A 251 11.86 -3.92 4.71
N GLY A 252 12.28 -2.66 4.52
CA GLY A 252 11.50 -1.48 4.92
C GLY A 252 10.17 -1.30 4.16
N ASN A 253 9.97 -1.98 3.03
CA ASN A 253 8.73 -1.96 2.26
C ASN A 253 7.73 -3.04 2.71
N ILE A 254 8.14 -4.00 3.55
CA ILE A 254 7.29 -5.11 3.99
C ILE A 254 6.43 -4.66 5.17
N ASN A 255 5.46 -3.79 4.88
CA ASN A 255 4.48 -3.29 5.85
C ASN A 255 3.17 -2.93 5.13
N THR A 256 2.12 -2.68 5.90
CA THR A 256 0.76 -2.41 5.40
C THR A 256 0.67 -1.19 4.48
N ARG A 257 1.56 -0.22 4.67
CA ARG A 257 1.61 1.04 3.90
C ARG A 257 2.34 0.91 2.57
N LEU A 258 3.49 0.24 2.52
CA LEU A 258 4.41 0.27 1.37
C LEU A 258 4.37 -0.99 0.49
N ALA A 259 3.90 -2.12 1.03
CA ALA A 259 4.00 -3.39 0.34
C ALA A 259 3.20 -3.43 -0.97
N LEU A 260 2.01 -2.82 -1.04
CA LEU A 260 1.23 -2.73 -2.28
C LEU A 260 2.01 -2.02 -3.38
N LYS A 261 2.50 -0.81 -3.10
CA LYS A 261 3.29 -0.02 -4.05
C LYS A 261 4.48 -0.82 -4.53
N ARG A 262 5.24 -1.39 -3.60
CA ARG A 262 6.44 -2.15 -3.96
C ARG A 262 6.12 -3.37 -4.81
N ALA A 263 5.06 -4.12 -4.50
CA ALA A 263 4.62 -5.26 -5.29
C ALA A 263 4.18 -4.88 -6.72
N LEU A 264 3.65 -3.66 -6.92
CA LEU A 264 3.33 -3.10 -8.23
C LEU A 264 4.58 -2.62 -8.99
N GLU A 265 5.64 -2.19 -8.32
CA GLU A 265 6.89 -1.78 -8.96
C GLU A 265 7.76 -2.96 -9.40
N LEU A 266 7.55 -4.15 -8.82
CA LEU A 266 8.29 -5.35 -9.21
C LEU A 266 7.94 -5.78 -10.64
N PRO A 267 8.93 -6.34 -11.37
CA PRO A 267 8.71 -6.89 -12.70
C PRO A 267 7.69 -8.03 -12.66
N SER A 268 6.93 -8.18 -13.75
CA SER A 268 6.03 -9.32 -13.96
C SER A 268 6.82 -10.52 -14.45
N ASP A 269 7.70 -11.05 -13.60
CA ASP A 269 8.54 -12.21 -13.91
C ASP A 269 8.15 -13.44 -13.08
N GLY A 270 8.86 -14.55 -13.29
CA GLY A 270 8.64 -15.79 -12.57
C GLY A 270 8.95 -15.74 -11.08
N LEU A 271 9.55 -14.66 -10.54
CA LEU A 271 9.76 -14.50 -9.09
C LEU A 271 8.61 -13.74 -8.42
N TRP A 272 7.71 -13.11 -9.19
CA TRP A 272 6.61 -12.34 -8.61
C TRP A 272 5.73 -13.16 -7.64
N PRO A 273 5.34 -14.43 -7.93
CA PRO A 273 4.58 -15.24 -6.96
C PRO A 273 5.36 -15.52 -5.67
N ALA A 274 6.68 -15.64 -5.74
CA ALA A 274 7.54 -15.82 -4.56
C ALA A 274 7.54 -14.56 -3.67
N HIS A 275 7.47 -13.36 -4.25
CA HIS A 275 7.29 -12.13 -3.47
C HIS A 275 5.93 -12.09 -2.75
N ILE A 276 4.86 -12.54 -3.39
CA ILE A 276 3.54 -12.67 -2.74
C ILE A 276 3.58 -13.69 -1.60
N TRP A 277 4.23 -14.83 -1.81
CA TRP A 277 4.46 -15.81 -0.75
C TRP A 277 5.23 -15.22 0.44
N LEU A 278 6.28 -14.42 0.19
CA LEU A 278 7.01 -13.72 1.25
C LEU A 278 6.09 -12.77 2.04
N LEU A 279 5.26 -11.99 1.34
CA LEU A 279 4.32 -11.07 1.96
C LEU A 279 3.31 -11.79 2.87
N ARG A 280 2.78 -12.95 2.44
CA ARG A 280 1.87 -13.77 3.27
C ARG A 280 2.49 -14.21 4.59
N ARG A 281 3.81 -14.44 4.62
CA ARG A 281 4.53 -14.86 5.84
C ARG A 281 4.92 -13.70 6.75
N ARG A 282 5.28 -12.55 6.17
CA ARG A 282 5.89 -11.44 6.92
C ARG A 282 4.88 -10.39 7.38
N LEU A 283 3.75 -10.25 6.70
CA LEU A 283 2.73 -9.27 7.08
C LEU A 283 1.81 -9.81 8.19
N PRO A 284 1.27 -8.93 9.07
CA PRO A 284 0.27 -9.34 10.04
C PRO A 284 -0.95 -9.97 9.35
N GLY A 285 -1.36 -11.16 9.79
CA GLY A 285 -2.47 -11.91 9.16
C GLY A 285 -3.84 -11.22 9.25
N ASP A 286 -3.97 -10.24 10.15
CA ASP A 286 -5.15 -9.39 10.34
C ASP A 286 -5.02 -8.03 9.62
N SER A 287 -4.05 -7.87 8.71
CA SER A 287 -3.94 -6.68 7.85
C SER A 287 -4.74 -6.84 6.56
N PHE A 288 -5.17 -5.72 5.97
CA PHE A 288 -5.92 -5.70 4.73
C PHE A 288 -5.10 -6.28 3.57
N ILE A 289 -3.82 -5.90 3.46
CA ILE A 289 -2.97 -6.46 2.42
C ILE A 289 -2.79 -7.98 2.58
N ALA A 290 -2.72 -8.52 3.80
CA ALA A 290 -2.68 -9.97 4.02
C ALA A 290 -3.95 -10.66 3.52
N LYS A 291 -5.13 -10.05 3.71
CA LYS A 291 -6.38 -10.54 3.11
C LYS A 291 -6.32 -10.54 1.59
N VAL A 292 -5.81 -9.45 0.99
CA VAL A 292 -5.68 -9.34 -0.46
C VAL A 292 -4.75 -10.43 -1.02
N VAL A 293 -3.56 -10.57 -0.45
CA VAL A 293 -2.57 -11.52 -0.96
C VAL A 293 -2.91 -12.97 -0.65
N SER A 294 -3.78 -13.26 0.33
CA SER A 294 -4.22 -14.64 0.62
C SER A 294 -5.17 -15.21 -0.43
N GLY A 295 -5.80 -14.35 -1.25
CA GLY A 295 -6.61 -14.78 -2.38
C GLY A 295 -5.78 -15.16 -3.61
N ASP A 296 -6.49 -15.48 -4.70
CA ASP A 296 -5.89 -15.66 -6.01
C ASP A 296 -5.49 -14.30 -6.60
N VAL A 297 -4.21 -13.98 -6.49
CA VAL A 297 -3.63 -12.70 -6.88
C VAL A 297 -2.53 -12.90 -7.90
N THR A 298 -2.58 -12.10 -8.96
CA THR A 298 -1.59 -12.01 -10.02
C THR A 298 -1.07 -10.59 -10.12
N ARG A 299 0.05 -10.40 -10.82
CA ARG A 299 0.62 -9.06 -11.04
C ARG A 299 -0.38 -8.10 -11.69
N ASP A 300 -1.26 -8.60 -12.55
CA ASP A 300 -2.23 -7.80 -13.31
C ASP A 300 -3.48 -7.46 -12.48
N ASN A 301 -3.91 -8.37 -11.60
CA ASN A 301 -5.14 -8.16 -10.83
C ASN A 301 -4.90 -7.57 -9.43
N LEU A 302 -3.64 -7.48 -8.95
CA LEU A 302 -3.32 -7.04 -7.59
C LEU A 302 -3.97 -5.71 -7.22
N LEU A 303 -3.84 -4.69 -8.09
CA LEU A 303 -4.39 -3.36 -7.80
C LEU A 303 -5.94 -3.40 -7.76
N TRP A 304 -6.56 -4.13 -8.69
CA TRP A 304 -8.01 -4.29 -8.71
C TRP A 304 -8.51 -5.04 -7.47
N LYS A 305 -7.84 -6.14 -7.06
CA LYS A 305 -8.17 -6.88 -5.83
C LYS A 305 -8.05 -6.00 -4.60
N TYR A 306 -7.01 -5.18 -4.53
CA TYR A 306 -6.77 -4.28 -3.40
C TYR A 306 -7.83 -3.17 -3.30
N ILE A 307 -8.21 -2.56 -4.43
CA ILE A 307 -9.13 -1.43 -4.44
C ILE A 307 -10.59 -1.88 -4.39
N VAL A 308 -10.94 -2.92 -5.13
CA VAL A 308 -12.32 -3.36 -5.38
C VAL A 308 -12.57 -4.68 -4.67
N GLY A 309 -12.04 -5.79 -5.21
CA GLY A 309 -12.46 -7.15 -4.83
C GLY A 309 -12.42 -7.41 -3.33
N SER A 310 -11.24 -7.34 -2.71
CA SER A 310 -11.08 -7.62 -1.29
C SER A 310 -11.70 -6.54 -0.40
N ALA A 311 -11.88 -5.31 -0.89
CA ALA A 311 -12.58 -4.27 -0.13
C ALA A 311 -14.08 -4.56 -0.02
N ILE A 312 -14.70 -5.10 -1.09
CA ILE A 312 -16.09 -5.57 -1.09
C ILE A 312 -16.29 -6.73 -0.12
N ASP A 313 -15.36 -7.70 -0.13
CA ASP A 313 -15.46 -8.90 0.71
C ASP A 313 -15.43 -8.61 2.21
N VAL A 314 -14.88 -7.45 2.62
CA VAL A 314 -14.64 -7.11 4.04
C VAL A 314 -15.45 -5.92 4.54
N LEU A 315 -16.47 -5.46 3.79
CA LEU A 315 -17.28 -4.30 4.19
C LEU A 315 -17.89 -4.44 5.59
N SER A 316 -18.44 -5.61 5.89
CA SER A 316 -19.10 -5.92 7.17
C SER A 316 -18.20 -6.72 8.14
N ASP A 317 -16.89 -6.80 7.88
CA ASP A 317 -15.94 -7.45 8.78
C ASP A 317 -15.77 -6.66 10.08
N LEU A 318 -15.52 -7.34 11.21
CA LEU A 318 -15.27 -6.69 12.50
C LEU A 318 -14.06 -5.73 12.45
N ASN A 319 -13.10 -5.97 11.56
CA ASN A 319 -11.92 -5.15 11.32
C ASN A 319 -12.09 -4.15 10.15
N ALA A 320 -13.27 -3.99 9.58
CA ALA A 320 -13.51 -3.17 8.38
C ALA A 320 -12.94 -1.75 8.50
N LYS A 321 -13.07 -1.11 9.67
CA LYS A 321 -12.50 0.22 9.92
C LYS A 321 -10.96 0.24 9.84
N LYS A 322 -10.30 -0.79 10.36
CA LYS A 322 -8.85 -0.97 10.25
C LYS A 322 -8.45 -1.17 8.79
N TYR A 323 -9.17 -2.04 8.08
CA TYR A 323 -8.89 -2.32 6.67
C TYR A 323 -9.06 -1.10 5.77
N ALA A 324 -10.12 -0.31 5.98
CA ALA A 324 -10.34 0.93 5.26
C ALA A 324 -9.18 1.91 5.48
N ALA A 325 -8.70 2.07 6.72
CA ALA A 325 -7.58 2.95 7.03
C ALA A 325 -6.28 2.49 6.35
N GLU A 326 -5.94 1.20 6.42
CA GLU A 326 -4.77 0.63 5.75
C GLU A 326 -4.86 0.78 4.23
N ARG A 327 -6.04 0.53 3.66
CA ARG A 327 -6.30 0.68 2.22
C ARG A 327 -6.02 2.11 1.76
N ALA A 328 -6.57 3.11 2.43
CA ALA A 328 -6.35 4.50 2.09
C ALA A 328 -4.88 4.92 2.24
N GLU A 329 -4.21 4.48 3.31
CA GLU A 329 -2.80 4.82 3.51
C GLU A 329 -1.92 4.21 2.41
N ALA A 330 -2.14 2.95 2.05
CA ALA A 330 -1.39 2.30 0.98
C ALA A 330 -1.65 2.96 -0.38
N LEU A 331 -2.90 3.26 -0.73
CA LEU A 331 -3.25 3.92 -1.99
C LEU A 331 -2.65 5.32 -2.11
N LYS A 332 -2.57 6.06 -0.99
CA LYS A 332 -1.84 7.33 -0.95
C LYS A 332 -0.36 7.19 -1.34
N THR A 333 0.27 6.05 -1.03
CA THR A 333 1.67 5.81 -1.44
C THR A 333 1.83 5.40 -2.90
N VAL A 334 0.83 4.69 -3.45
CA VAL A 334 0.77 4.30 -4.87
C VAL A 334 0.71 5.54 -5.76
N GLY A 335 -0.03 6.58 -5.34
CA GLY A 335 -0.12 7.86 -6.04
C GLY A 335 -1.44 8.01 -6.78
N SER A 336 -1.45 8.69 -7.92
CA SER A 336 -2.66 8.88 -8.75
C SER A 336 -2.82 7.76 -9.78
N ASN A 337 -3.96 7.73 -10.48
CA ASN A 337 -4.32 6.79 -11.59
C ASN A 337 -5.06 5.50 -11.18
N TYR A 338 -5.91 5.56 -10.16
CA TYR A 338 -6.83 4.46 -9.82
C TYR A 338 -8.29 4.89 -9.66
N GLU A 339 -8.64 6.11 -10.07
CA GLU A 339 -10.00 6.64 -9.85
C GLU A 339 -11.08 5.82 -10.56
N SER A 340 -10.80 5.21 -11.71
CA SER A 340 -11.72 4.28 -12.37
C SER A 340 -12.05 3.06 -11.51
N LEU A 341 -11.08 2.53 -10.75
CA LEU A 341 -11.28 1.41 -9.82
C LEU A 341 -12.07 1.85 -8.58
N ILE A 342 -11.91 3.09 -8.14
CA ILE A 342 -12.75 3.65 -7.06
C ILE A 342 -14.19 3.81 -7.52
N VAL A 343 -14.42 4.27 -8.75
CA VAL A 343 -15.76 4.32 -9.35
C VAL A 343 -16.39 2.93 -9.42
N GLU A 344 -15.61 1.91 -9.82
CA GLU A 344 -16.07 0.52 -9.82
C GLU A 344 -16.41 0.02 -8.41
N PHE A 345 -15.54 0.26 -7.43
CA PHE A 345 -15.80 -0.06 -6.01
C PHE A 345 -17.10 0.58 -5.52
N ILE A 346 -17.29 1.88 -5.78
CA ILE A 346 -18.52 2.61 -5.41
C ILE A 346 -19.74 1.96 -6.07
N GLY A 347 -19.64 1.61 -7.36
CA GLY A 347 -20.71 0.93 -8.09
C GLY A 347 -21.12 -0.40 -7.47
N GLN A 348 -20.15 -1.21 -7.04
CA GLN A 348 -20.40 -2.51 -6.39
C GLN A 348 -20.86 -2.38 -4.93
N ALA A 349 -20.41 -1.35 -4.21
CA ALA A 349 -20.72 -1.14 -2.80
C ALA A 349 -21.93 -0.21 -2.54
N LYS A 350 -22.61 0.24 -3.60
CA LYS A 350 -23.60 1.32 -3.58
C LYS A 350 -24.72 1.12 -2.54
N GLU A 351 -25.21 -0.11 -2.44
CA GLU A 351 -26.34 -0.47 -1.56
C GLU A 351 -25.91 -0.85 -0.13
N SER A 352 -24.62 -0.97 0.14
CA SER A 352 -24.10 -1.31 1.47
C SER A 352 -23.80 -0.05 2.28
N GLY A 353 -24.47 0.12 3.42
CA GLY A 353 -24.18 1.22 4.37
C GLY A 353 -22.75 1.17 4.92
N ASP A 354 -22.23 -0.04 5.14
CA ASP A 354 -20.89 -0.29 5.68
C ASP A 354 -19.76 0.21 4.76
N ALA A 355 -20.07 0.46 3.48
CA ALA A 355 -19.12 1.00 2.52
C ALA A 355 -18.65 2.42 2.84
N LEU A 356 -19.39 3.19 3.64
CA LEU A 356 -19.05 4.59 3.94
C LEU A 356 -17.62 4.73 4.46
N GLN A 357 -17.17 3.85 5.36
CA GLN A 357 -15.82 3.92 5.94
C GLN A 357 -14.69 3.72 4.92
N PHE A 358 -14.97 3.09 3.77
CA PHE A 358 -14.02 2.86 2.68
C PHE A 358 -13.94 4.00 1.65
N LEU A 359 -14.79 5.03 1.78
CA LEU A 359 -14.76 6.24 0.95
C LEU A 359 -13.75 7.26 1.49
N ASN A 360 -12.54 6.79 1.81
CA ASN A 360 -11.53 7.53 2.57
C ASN A 360 -10.23 7.78 1.78
N CYS A 361 -10.22 7.57 0.46
CA CYS A 361 -9.06 7.85 -0.39
C CYS A 361 -8.99 9.30 -0.87
N GLY A 362 -10.05 10.10 -0.66
CA GLY A 362 -10.10 11.53 -0.99
C GLY A 362 -10.29 11.84 -2.47
N THR A 363 -10.70 10.86 -3.28
CA THR A 363 -10.97 11.03 -4.72
C THR A 363 -12.22 11.86 -4.98
N ASN A 364 -12.37 12.37 -6.22
CA ASN A 364 -13.58 13.11 -6.58
C ASN A 364 -14.80 12.19 -6.61
N ALA A 365 -14.65 10.98 -7.14
CA ALA A 365 -15.70 9.96 -7.12
C ALA A 365 -16.24 9.68 -5.69
N GLU A 366 -15.36 9.54 -4.70
CA GLU A 366 -15.77 9.37 -3.30
C GLU A 366 -16.50 10.61 -2.76
N ARG A 367 -16.04 11.83 -3.05
CA ARG A 367 -16.73 13.06 -2.61
C ARG A 367 -18.16 13.13 -3.12
N VAL A 368 -18.38 12.78 -4.39
CA VAL A 368 -19.72 12.73 -5.00
C VAL A 368 -20.57 11.66 -4.32
N GLU A 369 -20.02 10.47 -4.08
CA GLU A 369 -20.75 9.38 -3.41
C GLU A 369 -21.08 9.71 -1.95
N ILE A 370 -20.19 10.39 -1.23
CA ILE A 370 -20.42 10.85 0.15
C ILE A 370 -21.58 11.86 0.16
N VAL A 371 -21.64 12.81 -0.79
CA VAL A 371 -22.77 13.75 -0.91
C VAL A 371 -24.06 12.99 -1.22
N ARG A 372 -24.04 12.00 -2.12
CA ARG A 372 -25.20 11.17 -2.46
C ARG A 372 -25.73 10.36 -1.27
N ARG A 373 -24.84 9.83 -0.42
CA ARG A 373 -25.24 9.11 0.79
C ARG A 373 -25.78 10.07 1.84
N ALA A 374 -25.10 11.20 2.05
CA ALA A 374 -25.54 12.24 2.97
C ALA A 374 -26.91 12.84 2.60
N SER A 375 -27.26 12.89 1.30
CA SER A 375 -28.58 13.37 0.86
C SER A 375 -29.74 12.47 1.28
N THR A 376 -29.46 11.21 1.63
CA THR A 376 -30.46 10.24 2.12
C THR A 376 -30.58 10.18 3.64
N GLU A 377 -29.71 10.87 4.37
CA GLU A 377 -29.72 10.93 5.83
C GLU A 377 -30.76 11.92 6.35
N ASP A 378 -31.23 11.71 7.58
CA ASP A 378 -32.03 12.72 8.29
C ASP A 378 -31.11 13.81 8.87
N LEU A 379 -30.93 14.88 8.09
CA LEU A 379 -30.09 16.01 8.46
C LEU A 379 -30.71 16.94 9.53
N SER A 380 -31.95 16.69 9.98
CA SER A 380 -32.64 17.56 10.96
C SER A 380 -31.99 17.58 12.33
N TYR A 381 -31.28 16.50 12.69
CA TYR A 381 -30.50 16.38 13.92
C TYR A 381 -29.05 16.88 13.77
N GLY A 382 -28.69 17.41 12.59
CA GLY A 382 -27.34 17.87 12.26
C GLY A 382 -26.61 16.91 11.31
N PHE A 383 -25.45 17.36 10.83
CA PHE A 383 -24.65 16.58 9.87
C PHE A 383 -23.93 15.42 10.59
N PRO A 384 -24.10 14.16 10.15
CA PRO A 384 -23.54 13.03 10.90
C PRO A 384 -22.02 13.00 10.86
N LYS A 385 -21.41 12.75 12.03
CA LYS A 385 -19.96 12.86 12.24
C LYS A 385 -19.13 12.00 11.28
N GLY A 386 -19.58 10.78 10.97
CA GLY A 386 -18.87 9.86 10.07
C GLY A 386 -18.66 10.44 8.67
N TYR A 387 -19.65 11.13 8.13
CA TYR A 387 -19.52 11.83 6.85
C TYR A 387 -18.55 13.02 6.96
N GLY A 388 -18.56 13.73 8.09
CA GLY A 388 -17.67 14.87 8.31
C GLY A 388 -16.20 14.50 8.47
N GLU A 389 -15.90 13.32 9.01
CA GLU A 389 -14.53 12.79 9.07
C GLU A 389 -13.99 12.47 7.65
N LEU A 390 -14.85 12.02 6.73
CA LEU A 390 -14.48 11.65 5.36
C LEU A 390 -14.47 12.84 4.39
N PHE A 391 -15.41 13.77 4.54
CA PHE A 391 -15.48 14.98 3.72
C PHE A 391 -15.67 16.24 4.59
N PRO A 392 -14.59 16.74 5.22
CA PRO A 392 -14.66 17.86 6.16
C PRO A 392 -15.29 19.14 5.60
N THR A 393 -15.11 19.41 4.31
CA THR A 393 -15.67 20.60 3.67
C THR A 393 -17.18 20.53 3.50
N LEU A 394 -17.73 19.33 3.35
CA LEU A 394 -19.18 19.12 3.42
C LEU A 394 -19.69 19.39 4.85
N ALA A 395 -18.95 18.97 5.89
CA ALA A 395 -19.30 19.30 7.27
C ALA A 395 -19.23 20.81 7.56
N ASP A 396 -18.24 21.51 7.02
CA ASP A 396 -18.09 22.96 7.16
C ASP A 396 -19.31 23.73 6.62
N TYR A 397 -19.95 23.22 5.56
CA TYR A 397 -21.19 23.79 5.04
C TYR A 397 -22.35 23.72 6.04
N PHE A 398 -22.37 22.69 6.89
CA PHE A 398 -23.34 22.56 7.98
C PHE A 398 -22.87 23.17 9.32
N SER A 399 -21.71 23.81 9.33
CA SER A 399 -21.11 24.35 10.55
C SER A 399 -21.99 25.38 11.24
N SER A 400 -21.96 25.38 12.57
CA SER A 400 -22.51 26.43 13.42
C SER A 400 -21.51 27.57 13.70
N ALA A 401 -20.42 27.66 12.93
CA ALA A 401 -19.40 28.71 13.07
C ALA A 401 -19.94 30.14 12.85
N PHE A 402 -21.15 30.27 12.31
CA PHE A 402 -21.80 31.55 12.05
C PHE A 402 -23.29 31.49 12.35
N GLU A 403 -23.75 32.46 13.11
CA GLU A 403 -25.16 32.77 13.31
C GLU A 403 -25.49 34.10 12.63
N PHE A 404 -26.65 34.16 12.00
CA PHE A 404 -27.15 35.37 11.38
C PHE A 404 -27.65 36.34 12.45
N GLU A 405 -27.90 37.59 12.08
CA GLU A 405 -28.28 38.64 13.05
C GLU A 405 -29.55 38.31 13.83
N ASP A 406 -30.43 37.52 13.23
CA ASP A 406 -31.69 37.10 13.82
C ASP A 406 -31.89 35.57 13.73
N ALA A 407 -32.66 35.05 14.68
CA ALA A 407 -32.93 33.62 14.81
C ALA A 407 -33.76 33.07 13.63
N ALA A 408 -34.61 33.88 13.00
CA ALA A 408 -35.44 33.43 11.89
C ALA A 408 -34.61 33.20 10.62
N THR A 409 -33.66 34.10 10.33
CA THR A 409 -32.71 33.95 9.21
C THR A 409 -31.75 32.80 9.47
N THR A 410 -31.27 32.63 10.71
CA THR A 410 -30.46 31.47 11.10
C THR A 410 -31.20 30.16 10.88
N ALA A 411 -32.46 30.06 11.33
CA ALA A 411 -33.30 28.89 11.12
C ALA A 411 -33.59 28.65 9.64
N TYR A 412 -33.84 29.72 8.86
CA TYR A 412 -34.03 29.64 7.42
C TYR A 412 -32.84 29.01 6.71
N PHE A 413 -31.63 29.54 6.91
CA PHE A 413 -30.44 29.02 6.21
C PHE A 413 -30.03 27.64 6.70
N LYS A 414 -30.22 27.31 7.98
CA LYS A 414 -29.99 25.95 8.48
C LYS A 414 -30.87 24.94 7.73
N GLU A 415 -32.16 25.23 7.61
CA GLU A 415 -33.10 24.36 6.90
C GLU A 415 -32.90 24.39 5.38
N TYR A 416 -32.56 25.55 4.80
CA TYR A 416 -32.22 25.69 3.38
C TYR A 416 -31.08 24.74 2.99
N ARG A 417 -29.97 24.76 3.76
CA ARG A 417 -28.79 23.93 3.48
C ARG A 417 -29.10 22.45 3.56
N MET A 418 -29.95 22.04 4.50
CA MET A 418 -30.44 20.66 4.59
C MET A 418 -31.21 20.27 3.33
N HIS A 419 -32.24 21.04 2.96
CA HIS A 419 -33.07 20.78 1.76
C HIS A 419 -32.25 20.78 0.46
N LYS A 420 -31.24 21.67 0.36
CA LYS A 420 -30.34 21.74 -0.80
C LYS A 420 -29.53 20.45 -0.96
N VAL A 421 -29.03 19.88 0.14
CA VAL A 421 -28.26 18.63 0.11
C VAL A 421 -29.15 17.41 -0.03
N SER A 422 -30.30 17.36 0.66
CA SER A 422 -31.25 16.24 0.54
C SER A 422 -31.94 16.17 -0.82
N GLY A 423 -31.88 17.26 -1.59
CA GLY A 423 -32.54 17.33 -2.90
C GLY A 423 -34.07 17.31 -2.80
N SER A 424 -34.61 17.70 -1.64
CA SER A 424 -36.04 17.71 -1.34
C SER A 424 -36.44 19.00 -0.64
N ILE A 425 -37.74 19.32 -0.63
CA ILE A 425 -38.26 20.51 0.05
C ILE A 425 -39.63 20.21 0.67
N THR A 426 -40.03 20.92 1.73
CA THR A 426 -41.36 20.81 2.34
C THR A 426 -42.26 21.99 1.96
N ASP A 427 -43.58 21.78 1.94
CA ASP A 427 -44.54 22.89 1.69
C ASP A 427 -44.43 24.00 2.75
N SER A 428 -44.10 23.62 3.98
CA SER A 428 -43.87 24.58 5.06
C SER A 428 -42.64 25.45 4.79
N PHE A 429 -41.57 24.89 4.22
CA PHE A 429 -40.39 25.66 3.84
C PHE A 429 -40.63 26.53 2.59
N VAL A 430 -41.37 26.03 1.60
CA VAL A 430 -41.81 26.84 0.44
C VAL A 430 -42.61 28.06 0.89
N LYS A 431 -43.59 27.85 1.77
CA LYS A 431 -44.38 28.93 2.36
C LYS A 431 -43.51 29.90 3.15
N ARG A 432 -42.57 29.39 3.95
CA ARG A 432 -41.63 30.24 4.70
C ARG A 432 -40.80 31.10 3.76
N ALA A 433 -40.24 30.54 2.68
CA ALA A 433 -39.45 31.28 1.69
C ALA A 433 -40.27 32.35 0.95
N TYR A 434 -41.56 32.12 0.74
CA TYR A 434 -42.48 33.10 0.15
C TYR A 434 -42.82 34.25 1.10
N ASP A 435 -43.09 33.93 2.37
CA ASP A 435 -43.50 34.91 3.38
C ASP A 435 -42.32 35.68 3.99
N PHE A 436 -41.09 35.18 3.87
CA PHE A 436 -39.94 35.78 4.52
C PHE A 436 -39.67 37.19 4.00
N VAL A 437 -39.58 38.14 4.92
CA VAL A 437 -39.20 39.52 4.61
C VAL A 437 -37.80 39.75 5.14
N VAL A 438 -36.90 40.23 4.27
CA VAL A 438 -35.52 40.53 4.67
C VAL A 438 -35.53 41.59 5.79
N PRO A 439 -34.92 41.29 6.96
CA PRO A 439 -34.80 42.25 8.04
C PRO A 439 -34.10 43.52 7.59
N LYS A 440 -34.62 44.68 8.00
CA LYS A 440 -34.02 46.00 7.70
C LYS A 440 -32.66 46.22 8.37
N THR A 441 -32.26 45.34 9.28
CA THR A 441 -30.95 45.41 9.95
C THR A 441 -29.81 45.04 9.01
N TYR A 442 -30.06 44.19 8.01
CA TYR A 442 -29.06 43.88 7.00
C TYR A 442 -28.81 45.11 6.12
N PRO A 443 -27.59 45.68 6.12
CA PRO A 443 -27.29 46.85 5.33
C PRO A 443 -27.27 46.52 3.83
N SER A 444 -27.33 47.55 2.98
CA SER A 444 -27.07 47.35 1.55
C SER A 444 -25.60 47.03 1.34
N ARG A 445 -25.31 46.15 0.38
CA ARG A 445 -23.93 45.81 0.01
C ARG A 445 -23.14 47.05 -0.36
N ASP A 446 -23.73 47.93 -1.16
CA ASP A 446 -23.09 49.15 -1.63
C ASP A 446 -22.67 50.09 -0.48
N ALA A 447 -23.42 50.12 0.63
CA ALA A 447 -23.06 50.93 1.80
C ALA A 447 -21.78 50.43 2.46
N ILE A 448 -21.67 49.12 2.73
CA ILE A 448 -20.47 48.52 3.34
C ILE A 448 -19.28 48.59 2.38
N MET A 449 -19.51 48.34 1.09
CA MET A 449 -18.46 48.44 0.07
C MET A 449 -17.94 49.87 -0.07
N ALA A 450 -18.78 50.90 0.13
CA ALA A 450 -18.36 52.30 0.10
C ALA A 450 -17.35 52.64 1.22
N GLU A 451 -17.39 51.96 2.36
CA GLU A 451 -16.41 52.16 3.44
C GLU A 451 -15.05 51.52 3.12
N LEU A 452 -15.07 50.38 2.42
CA LEU A 452 -13.86 49.61 2.10
C LEU A 452 -13.16 50.10 0.82
N HIS A 453 -13.90 50.63 -0.17
CA HIS A 453 -13.34 50.95 -1.49
C HIS A 453 -12.30 52.07 -1.46
N THR A 454 -12.38 52.99 -0.48
CA THR A 454 -11.45 54.11 -0.33
C THR A 454 -10.09 53.69 0.23
N GLN A 455 -9.98 52.48 0.77
CA GLN A 455 -8.80 52.00 1.48
C GLN A 455 -7.83 51.33 0.49
N SER A 456 -6.68 51.97 0.25
CA SER A 456 -5.73 51.56 -0.81
C SER A 456 -5.08 50.20 -0.59
N ASP A 457 -5.10 49.67 0.62
CA ASP A 457 -4.50 48.39 1.02
C ASP A 457 -5.49 47.21 0.98
N VAL A 458 -6.74 47.46 0.57
CA VAL A 458 -7.80 46.44 0.44
C VAL A 458 -7.99 46.07 -1.03
N ALA A 459 -7.89 44.79 -1.35
CA ALA A 459 -8.27 44.26 -2.66
C ALA A 459 -9.64 43.59 -2.64
N LEU A 460 -10.35 43.64 -3.76
CA LEU A 460 -11.66 43.03 -3.95
C LEU A 460 -11.54 41.68 -4.66
N LEU A 461 -12.17 40.66 -4.09
CA LEU A 461 -12.48 39.40 -4.76
C LEU A 461 -14.00 39.24 -4.87
N VAL A 462 -14.50 39.21 -6.11
CA VAL A 462 -15.89 38.88 -6.41
C VAL A 462 -16.01 37.38 -6.71
N VAL A 463 -16.95 36.71 -6.05
CA VAL A 463 -17.33 35.32 -6.30
C VAL A 463 -18.78 35.29 -6.75
N ASP A 464 -18.99 34.97 -8.02
CA ASP A 464 -20.30 34.97 -8.66
C ASP A 464 -21.19 33.86 -8.07
N ALA A 465 -22.49 34.14 -7.89
CA ALA A 465 -23.48 33.25 -7.27
C ALA A 465 -23.17 32.77 -5.83
N MET A 466 -22.31 33.46 -5.06
CA MET A 466 -22.01 33.11 -3.67
C MET A 466 -22.98 33.79 -2.68
N GLY A 467 -24.15 33.17 -2.48
CA GLY A 467 -25.14 33.61 -1.50
C GLY A 467 -24.68 33.44 -0.04
N ALA A 468 -25.40 34.07 0.90
CA ALA A 468 -25.08 34.03 2.33
C ALA A 468 -25.22 32.62 2.94
N GLU A 469 -25.82 31.66 2.22
CA GLU A 469 -25.85 30.25 2.61
C GLU A 469 -24.45 29.69 2.90
N TYR A 470 -23.43 30.16 2.17
CA TYR A 470 -22.05 29.68 2.24
C TYR A 470 -21.22 30.38 3.33
N MET A 471 -21.80 31.31 4.09
CA MET A 471 -21.08 32.03 5.14
C MET A 471 -20.41 31.08 6.15
N PRO A 472 -21.09 30.04 6.70
CA PRO A 472 -20.43 29.11 7.61
C PRO A 472 -19.29 28.31 6.96
N LEU A 473 -19.46 27.91 5.69
CA LEU A 473 -18.43 27.20 4.92
C LEU A 473 -17.17 28.06 4.77
N LEU A 474 -17.33 29.30 4.34
CA LEU A 474 -16.23 30.23 4.09
C LEU A 474 -15.42 30.47 5.37
N LEU A 475 -16.10 30.68 6.51
CA LEU A 475 -15.48 30.96 7.81
C LEU A 475 -14.82 29.71 8.42
N ALA A 476 -15.47 28.54 8.33
CA ALA A 476 -14.92 27.29 8.81
C ALA A 476 -13.66 26.87 8.02
N LEU A 477 -13.69 27.03 6.69
CA LEU A 477 -12.51 26.79 5.84
C LEU A 477 -11.38 27.77 6.13
N ALA A 478 -11.68 29.06 6.32
CA ALA A 478 -10.70 30.06 6.71
C ALA A 478 -9.98 29.64 8.00
N LYS A 479 -10.75 29.25 9.03
CA LYS A 479 -10.21 28.74 10.30
C LYS A 479 -9.34 27.50 10.10
N ARG A 480 -9.80 26.51 9.32
CA ARG A 480 -9.03 25.29 9.01
C ARG A 480 -7.71 25.58 8.30
N ARG A 481 -7.66 26.65 7.50
CA ARG A 481 -6.45 27.10 6.79
C ARG A 481 -5.59 28.09 7.58
N GLY A 482 -5.98 28.43 8.81
CA GLY A 482 -5.27 29.43 9.61
C GLY A 482 -5.29 30.84 9.00
N MET A 483 -6.34 31.17 8.24
CA MET A 483 -6.52 32.51 7.68
C MET A 483 -7.18 33.45 8.69
N ASN A 484 -6.67 34.68 8.79
CA ASN A 484 -7.21 35.69 9.69
C ASN A 484 -8.36 36.46 9.03
N ILE A 485 -9.45 36.62 9.77
CA ILE A 485 -10.63 37.38 9.36
C ILE A 485 -10.73 38.63 10.25
N GLU A 486 -10.54 39.79 9.64
CA GLU A 486 -10.63 41.09 10.32
C GLU A 486 -12.09 41.43 10.66
N SER A 487 -12.97 41.25 9.68
CA SER A 487 -14.37 41.61 9.82
C SER A 487 -15.27 40.86 8.84
N GLN A 488 -16.55 40.79 9.16
CA GLN A 488 -17.55 40.10 8.36
C GLN A 488 -18.93 40.78 8.45
N ALA A 489 -19.76 40.61 7.42
CA ALA A 489 -21.16 41.00 7.41
C ALA A 489 -21.97 40.17 6.42
N VAL A 490 -23.28 40.14 6.63
CA VAL A 490 -24.27 39.72 5.62
C VAL A 490 -24.99 40.96 5.15
N VAL A 491 -25.11 41.13 3.84
CA VAL A 491 -25.63 42.35 3.22
C VAL A 491 -26.66 42.03 2.16
N THR A 492 -27.46 43.02 1.78
CA THR A 492 -28.47 42.89 0.74
C THR A 492 -27.93 43.33 -0.62
N ALA A 493 -28.04 42.44 -1.61
CA ALA A 493 -27.93 42.75 -3.03
C ALA A 493 -29.19 43.49 -3.52
N LYS A 494 -29.06 44.22 -4.62
CA LYS A 494 -30.19 44.86 -5.31
C LYS A 494 -31.03 43.80 -6.02
N LEU A 495 -32.34 44.05 -6.07
CA LEU A 495 -33.26 43.28 -6.87
C LEU A 495 -33.44 43.94 -8.23
N PRO A 496 -33.55 43.20 -9.35
CA PRO A 496 -33.32 41.75 -9.46
C PRO A 496 -31.88 41.34 -9.13
N THR A 497 -31.71 40.17 -8.54
CA THR A 497 -30.41 39.57 -8.14
C THR A 497 -29.67 38.99 -9.34
N GLU A 498 -29.36 39.86 -10.29
CA GLU A 498 -28.52 39.54 -11.46
C GLU A 498 -27.37 40.56 -11.53
N THR A 499 -26.25 40.14 -12.13
CA THR A 499 -25.03 40.94 -12.25
C THR A 499 -25.26 42.34 -12.81
N ILE A 500 -26.14 42.46 -13.83
CA ILE A 500 -26.42 43.74 -14.49
C ILE A 500 -27.01 44.80 -13.56
N PHE A 501 -27.71 44.39 -12.49
CA PHE A 501 -28.30 45.29 -11.49
C PHE A 501 -27.39 45.50 -10.28
N ASN A 502 -26.34 44.69 -10.15
CA ASN A 502 -25.47 44.63 -8.99
C ASN A 502 -23.99 44.97 -9.29
N PRO A 503 -23.66 45.98 -10.12
CA PRO A 503 -22.28 46.30 -10.43
C PRO A 503 -21.50 46.70 -9.17
N ILE A 504 -20.28 46.18 -9.01
CA ILE A 504 -19.38 46.55 -7.92
C ILE A 504 -18.32 47.49 -8.48
N LYS A 505 -18.28 48.72 -7.97
CA LYS A 505 -17.26 49.70 -8.34
C LYS A 505 -16.05 49.54 -7.44
N TRP A 506 -14.89 49.33 -8.04
CA TRP A 506 -13.62 49.23 -7.34
C TRP A 506 -12.49 49.74 -8.24
N ASP A 507 -11.35 50.06 -7.64
CA ASP A 507 -10.14 50.39 -8.40
C ASP A 507 -9.62 49.14 -9.12
N GLU A 508 -9.54 49.19 -10.45
CA GLU A 508 -9.14 48.06 -11.30
C GLU A 508 -7.80 47.45 -10.89
N ALA A 509 -6.85 48.25 -10.39
CA ALA A 509 -5.55 47.76 -9.93
C ALA A 509 -5.65 46.89 -8.66
N ARG A 510 -6.77 46.98 -7.94
CA ARG A 510 -7.06 46.29 -6.68
C ARG A 510 -8.19 45.27 -6.80
N ILE A 511 -8.62 44.95 -8.02
CA ILE A 511 -9.54 43.84 -8.27
C ILE A 511 -8.70 42.59 -8.51
N LEU A 512 -8.90 41.57 -7.67
CA LEU A 512 -8.40 40.22 -7.95
C LEU A 512 -9.26 39.61 -9.07
N PRO A 513 -8.71 38.68 -9.87
CA PRO A 513 -9.51 38.01 -10.88
C PRO A 513 -10.79 37.44 -10.25
N GLU A 514 -11.90 37.56 -10.96
CA GLU A 514 -13.20 37.08 -10.49
C GLU A 514 -13.24 35.55 -10.47
N ILE A 515 -14.13 34.98 -9.64
CA ILE A 515 -14.41 33.54 -9.62
C ILE A 515 -15.84 33.33 -10.11
N LYS A 516 -15.97 32.80 -11.33
CA LYS A 516 -17.25 32.48 -11.98
C LYS A 516 -17.63 31.00 -11.89
N SER A 517 -16.77 30.19 -11.29
CA SER A 517 -16.90 28.73 -11.32
C SER A 517 -18.19 28.25 -10.63
N ILE A 518 -18.64 28.93 -9.57
CA ILE A 518 -19.91 28.60 -8.91
C ILE A 518 -21.10 28.90 -9.84
N ASP A 519 -21.20 30.11 -10.40
CA ASP A 519 -22.27 30.46 -11.34
C ASP A 519 -22.27 29.56 -12.60
N ASN A 520 -21.09 29.23 -13.12
CA ASN A 520 -20.95 28.28 -14.21
C ASN A 520 -21.54 26.90 -13.88
N ILE A 521 -21.31 26.39 -12.66
CA ILE A 521 -21.88 25.12 -12.18
C ILE A 521 -23.41 25.24 -12.02
N VAL A 522 -23.89 26.35 -11.47
CA VAL A 522 -25.31 26.66 -11.31
C VAL A 522 -26.06 26.62 -12.66
N HIS A 523 -25.44 27.15 -13.72
CA HIS A 523 -26.04 27.21 -15.05
C HIS A 523 -25.85 25.92 -15.87
N ASN A 524 -24.62 25.41 -15.91
CA ASN A 524 -24.21 24.40 -16.89
C ASN A 524 -23.89 23.05 -16.26
N GLY A 525 -23.77 22.96 -14.94
CA GLY A 525 -23.16 21.83 -14.25
C GLY A 525 -21.65 21.86 -14.35
N VAL A 526 -20.97 20.82 -13.83
CA VAL A 526 -19.50 20.77 -13.79
C VAL A 526 -18.85 20.90 -15.17
N THR A 527 -19.40 20.21 -16.17
CA THR A 527 -18.93 20.33 -17.56
C THR A 527 -20.04 20.92 -18.42
N LYS A 528 -19.72 21.97 -19.17
CA LYS A 528 -20.65 22.56 -20.12
C LYS A 528 -21.08 21.52 -21.16
N HIS A 529 -22.38 21.44 -21.41
CA HIS A 529 -23.00 20.49 -22.37
C HIS A 529 -23.02 19.02 -21.94
N GLU A 530 -22.63 18.69 -20.70
CA GLU A 530 -22.85 17.36 -20.12
C GLU A 530 -24.01 17.41 -19.11
N VAL A 531 -24.80 16.34 -19.05
CA VAL A 531 -25.76 16.16 -17.95
C VAL A 531 -24.96 15.86 -16.68
N SER A 532 -25.20 16.65 -15.64
CA SER A 532 -24.60 16.48 -14.32
C SER A 532 -25.68 16.13 -13.31
N ILE A 533 -25.30 15.36 -12.29
CA ILE A 533 -26.18 15.09 -11.15
C ILE A 533 -25.96 16.14 -10.06
N PRO A 534 -26.97 16.47 -9.24
CA PRO A 534 -26.86 17.50 -8.20
C PRO A 534 -25.68 17.29 -7.25
N GLU A 535 -25.38 16.04 -6.90
CA GLU A 535 -24.30 15.67 -5.98
C GLU A 535 -22.92 15.99 -6.57
N ARG A 536 -22.75 15.75 -7.87
CA ARG A 536 -21.53 16.09 -8.61
C ARG A 536 -21.32 17.60 -8.67
N ASN A 537 -22.38 18.36 -8.95
CA ASN A 537 -22.33 19.81 -8.95
C ASN A 537 -21.98 20.36 -7.57
N PHE A 538 -22.61 19.84 -6.51
CA PHE A 538 -22.38 20.33 -5.17
C PHE A 538 -20.97 19.98 -4.65
N ALA A 539 -20.49 18.76 -4.90
CA ALA A 539 -19.11 18.38 -4.58
C ALA A 539 -18.07 19.28 -5.28
N GLU A 540 -18.33 19.65 -6.54
CA GLU A 540 -17.49 20.57 -7.29
C GLU A 540 -17.57 22.01 -6.74
N THR A 541 -18.75 22.50 -6.38
CA THR A 541 -18.89 23.79 -5.69
C THR A 541 -18.05 23.83 -4.41
N LEU A 542 -18.10 22.77 -3.59
CA LEU A 542 -17.24 22.67 -2.40
C LEU A 542 -15.75 22.67 -2.76
N ARG A 543 -15.34 22.02 -3.87
CA ARG A 543 -13.96 22.06 -4.38
C ARG A 543 -13.54 23.48 -4.79
N VAL A 544 -14.43 24.28 -5.39
CA VAL A 544 -14.18 25.69 -5.74
C VAL A 544 -13.87 26.51 -4.49
N PHE A 545 -14.61 26.29 -3.39
CA PHE A 545 -14.31 26.91 -2.10
C PHE A 545 -12.93 26.50 -1.58
N GLU A 546 -12.61 25.20 -1.57
CA GLU A 546 -11.31 24.72 -1.10
C GLU A 546 -10.15 25.24 -1.95
N THR A 547 -10.31 25.29 -3.27
CA THR A 547 -9.17 25.52 -4.16
C THR A 547 -9.16 26.96 -4.64
N GLU A 548 -10.12 27.36 -5.48
CA GLU A 548 -10.09 28.64 -6.18
C GLU A 548 -10.25 29.82 -5.23
N ILE A 549 -11.29 29.83 -4.38
CA ILE A 549 -11.59 30.96 -3.48
C ILE A 549 -10.47 31.13 -2.46
N MET A 550 -10.13 30.09 -1.72
CA MET A 550 -9.10 30.16 -0.67
C MET A 550 -7.72 30.48 -1.24
N ASN A 551 -7.35 29.94 -2.41
CA ASN A 551 -6.04 30.26 -3.01
C ASN A 551 -6.00 31.69 -3.54
N ARG A 552 -7.11 32.20 -4.09
CA ARG A 552 -7.21 33.60 -4.55
C ARG A 552 -7.13 34.60 -3.41
N ILE A 553 -7.73 34.28 -2.26
CA ILE A 553 -7.59 35.06 -1.03
C ILE A 553 -6.13 35.08 -0.58
N ALA A 554 -5.49 33.90 -0.47
CA ALA A 554 -4.09 33.79 -0.07
C ALA A 554 -3.15 34.57 -1.00
N ASP A 555 -3.32 34.43 -2.33
CA ASP A 555 -2.56 35.17 -3.33
C ASP A 555 -2.78 36.69 -3.21
N GLY A 556 -4.02 37.13 -3.05
CA GLY A 556 -4.34 38.53 -2.82
C GLY A 556 -3.65 39.08 -1.56
N LEU A 557 -3.63 38.30 -0.49
CA LEU A 557 -2.91 38.59 0.75
C LEU A 557 -1.37 38.50 0.61
N THR A 558 -0.80 38.20 -0.55
CA THR A 558 0.64 38.44 -0.80
C THR A 558 0.90 39.87 -1.28
N ARG A 559 -0.08 40.49 -1.92
CA ARG A 559 0.00 41.81 -2.57
C ARG A 559 -0.69 42.94 -1.80
N PHE A 560 -1.79 42.66 -1.12
CA PHE A 560 -2.58 43.62 -0.34
C PHE A 560 -2.64 43.25 1.14
N ALA A 561 -2.76 44.23 2.04
CA ALA A 561 -2.85 43.94 3.47
C ALA A 561 -4.14 43.18 3.80
N ARG A 562 -5.20 43.49 3.04
CA ARG A 562 -6.54 42.94 3.22
C ARG A 562 -7.16 42.53 1.89
N VAL A 563 -8.00 41.51 1.93
CA VAL A 563 -8.82 41.05 0.80
C VAL A 563 -10.27 41.00 1.26
N VAL A 564 -11.13 41.80 0.66
CA VAL A 564 -12.58 41.70 0.84
C VAL A 564 -13.15 40.72 -0.18
N VAL A 565 -13.88 39.72 0.30
CA VAL A 565 -14.56 38.71 -0.51
C VAL A 565 -16.05 38.97 -0.43
N THR A 566 -16.71 39.08 -1.59
CA THR A 566 -18.15 39.27 -1.68
C THR A 566 -18.73 38.70 -2.97
N ALA A 567 -20.04 38.84 -3.15
CA ALA A 567 -20.77 38.42 -4.34
C ALA A 567 -21.69 39.54 -4.82
N ASP A 568 -22.06 39.47 -6.09
CA ASP A 568 -23.08 40.32 -6.68
C ASP A 568 -24.50 39.78 -6.46
N HIS A 569 -24.66 38.46 -6.43
CA HIS A 569 -25.87 37.77 -6.01
C HIS A 569 -25.56 36.37 -5.47
N GLY A 570 -26.57 35.72 -4.90
CA GLY A 570 -26.56 34.27 -4.67
C GLY A 570 -27.37 33.51 -5.72
N ALA A 571 -27.70 32.25 -5.41
CA ALA A 571 -28.50 31.39 -6.27
C ALA A 571 -29.43 30.49 -5.46
N SER A 572 -30.52 30.05 -6.08
CA SER A 572 -31.57 29.24 -5.48
C SER A 572 -31.69 27.88 -6.16
N ARG A 573 -31.14 26.86 -5.52
CA ARG A 573 -31.37 25.45 -5.87
C ARG A 573 -32.81 25.04 -5.60
N LEU A 574 -33.35 25.51 -4.49
CA LEU A 574 -34.66 25.12 -4.00
C LEU A 574 -35.80 25.65 -4.88
N ALA A 575 -35.59 26.74 -5.62
CA ALA A 575 -36.53 27.18 -6.66
C ALA A 575 -36.70 26.12 -7.77
N VAL A 576 -35.61 25.46 -8.18
CA VAL A 576 -35.64 24.38 -9.20
C VAL A 576 -36.31 23.14 -8.63
N ILE A 577 -35.99 22.76 -7.39
CA ILE A 577 -36.59 21.59 -6.72
C ILE A 577 -38.09 21.80 -6.53
N ALA A 578 -38.51 22.96 -6.00
CA ALA A 578 -39.92 23.28 -5.81
C ALA A 578 -40.70 23.25 -7.13
N HIS A 579 -40.10 23.69 -8.23
CA HIS A 579 -40.73 23.56 -9.54
C HIS A 579 -40.89 22.09 -9.96
N ASN A 580 -39.81 21.30 -9.87
CA ASN A 580 -39.81 19.90 -10.28
C ASN A 580 -40.77 19.04 -9.45
N GLU A 581 -40.93 19.37 -8.17
CA GLU A 581 -41.87 18.71 -7.25
C GLU A 581 -43.31 19.26 -7.32
N GLY A 582 -43.57 20.27 -8.15
CA GLY A 582 -44.91 20.87 -8.28
C GLY A 582 -45.35 21.73 -7.08
N LYS A 583 -44.42 22.14 -6.22
CA LYS A 583 -44.68 22.97 -5.03
C LYS A 583 -44.55 24.48 -5.30
N GLY A 584 -43.86 24.87 -6.37
CA GLY A 584 -43.81 26.24 -6.87
C GLY A 584 -44.84 26.49 -7.97
N THR A 585 -45.37 27.72 -8.07
CA THR A 585 -46.34 28.09 -9.12
C THR A 585 -45.66 28.82 -10.28
N THR A 586 -46.02 28.45 -11.52
CA THR A 586 -45.70 29.27 -12.70
C THR A 586 -46.77 30.35 -12.81
N LEU A 587 -46.38 31.60 -12.57
CA LEU A 587 -47.27 32.75 -12.55
C LEU A 587 -47.73 33.09 -13.98
N PRO A 588 -48.97 33.55 -14.17
CA PRO A 588 -49.42 34.03 -15.47
C PRO A 588 -48.59 35.25 -15.88
N TRP A 589 -48.19 35.30 -17.15
CA TRP A 589 -47.45 36.42 -17.70
C TRP A 589 -47.84 36.64 -19.16
N ASP A 590 -48.13 37.90 -19.51
CA ASP A 590 -48.43 38.29 -20.88
C ASP A 590 -47.13 38.59 -21.64
N GLY A 591 -46.87 37.83 -22.70
CA GLY A 591 -45.66 37.96 -23.51
C GLY A 591 -44.47 37.15 -22.96
N GLN A 592 -43.26 37.53 -23.37
CA GLN A 592 -42.03 36.85 -22.95
C GLN A 592 -41.41 37.60 -21.77
N PRO A 593 -41.28 36.97 -20.58
CA PRO A 593 -40.59 37.59 -19.47
C PRO A 593 -39.09 37.73 -19.74
N ASP A 594 -38.45 38.71 -19.11
CA ASP A 594 -36.99 38.91 -19.26
C ASP A 594 -36.23 37.68 -18.74
N ALA A 595 -36.60 37.16 -17.57
CA ALA A 595 -36.05 35.95 -16.96
C ALA A 595 -37.11 35.09 -16.24
N TRP A 596 -36.72 33.94 -15.70
CA TRP A 596 -37.62 33.10 -14.87
C TRP A 596 -38.04 33.77 -13.56
N ARG A 597 -37.24 34.72 -13.08
CA ARG A 597 -37.35 35.25 -11.71
C ARG A 597 -37.66 36.75 -11.66
N TYR A 598 -37.62 37.44 -12.79
CA TYR A 598 -38.04 38.83 -12.90
C TYR A 598 -38.39 39.20 -14.34
N SER A 599 -39.11 40.30 -14.50
CA SER A 599 -39.32 40.94 -15.79
C SER A 599 -39.67 42.42 -15.61
N LEU A 600 -39.49 43.23 -16.65
CA LEU A 600 -40.01 44.60 -16.68
C LEU A 600 -41.52 44.61 -16.38
N ALA A 601 -41.94 45.52 -15.49
CA ALA A 601 -43.33 45.71 -15.13
C ALA A 601 -44.15 46.13 -16.37
N PRO A 602 -45.26 45.44 -16.68
CA PRO A 602 -46.16 45.87 -17.75
C PRO A 602 -46.73 47.26 -17.45
N GLN A 603 -46.78 48.11 -18.47
CA GLN A 603 -47.25 49.49 -18.31
C GLN A 603 -48.72 49.51 -17.88
N GLY A 604 -49.02 50.20 -16.77
CA GLY A 604 -50.39 50.36 -16.27
C GLY A 604 -50.98 49.12 -15.59
N ALA A 605 -50.22 48.05 -15.40
CA ALA A 605 -50.68 46.85 -14.69
C ALA A 605 -50.46 46.97 -13.18
N ALA A 606 -51.38 46.40 -12.39
CA ALA A 606 -51.22 46.27 -10.95
C ALA A 606 -50.27 45.09 -10.62
N ARG A 607 -49.32 45.31 -9.71
CA ARG A 607 -48.35 44.29 -9.29
C ARG A 607 -49.04 43.14 -8.55
N PRO A 608 -48.92 41.89 -9.02
CA PRO A 608 -49.37 40.71 -8.26
C PRO A 608 -48.69 40.58 -6.89
N PRO A 609 -49.36 40.04 -5.85
CA PRO A 609 -48.77 39.86 -4.53
C PRO A 609 -47.55 38.92 -4.52
N GLU A 610 -47.46 38.01 -5.49
CA GLU A 610 -46.35 37.06 -5.65
C GLU A 610 -45.07 37.71 -6.19
N LEU A 611 -45.12 39.00 -6.57
CA LEU A 611 -43.98 39.74 -7.11
C LEU A 611 -43.62 40.91 -6.19
N GLU A 612 -42.34 41.12 -5.91
CA GLU A 612 -41.78 42.40 -5.45
C GLU A 612 -41.63 43.38 -6.61
N GLN A 613 -41.47 44.66 -6.30
CA GLN A 613 -41.14 45.67 -7.31
C GLN A 613 -39.91 46.44 -6.89
N GLU A 614 -39.04 46.74 -7.84
CA GLU A 614 -37.92 47.65 -7.67
C GLU A 614 -37.92 48.67 -8.80
N TYR A 615 -37.76 49.94 -8.47
CA TYR A 615 -37.67 51.04 -9.43
C TYR A 615 -36.21 51.46 -9.61
N PHE A 616 -35.78 51.57 -10.86
CA PHE A 616 -34.44 52.00 -11.25
C PHE A 616 -34.50 53.41 -11.84
N PRO A 617 -34.17 54.45 -11.06
CA PRO A 617 -34.31 55.85 -11.49
C PRO A 617 -33.49 56.19 -12.73
N GLU A 618 -32.31 55.57 -12.89
CA GLU A 618 -31.39 55.85 -14.00
C GLU A 618 -31.98 55.44 -15.34
N THR A 619 -32.77 54.37 -15.35
CA THR A 619 -33.39 53.82 -16.57
C THR A 619 -34.89 54.13 -16.66
N LYS A 620 -35.48 54.69 -15.59
CA LYS A 620 -36.93 54.91 -15.42
C LYS A 620 -37.75 53.62 -15.60
N LYS A 621 -37.18 52.47 -15.26
CA LYS A 621 -37.82 51.16 -15.36
C LYS A 621 -38.21 50.64 -13.99
N THR A 622 -39.36 49.99 -13.91
CA THR A 622 -39.76 49.20 -12.74
C THR A 622 -39.68 47.73 -13.12
N TYR A 623 -38.97 46.95 -12.34
CA TYR A 623 -38.93 45.49 -12.51
C TYR A 623 -39.83 44.84 -11.48
N TRP A 624 -40.52 43.79 -11.89
CA TRP A 624 -41.25 42.88 -10.99
C TRP A 624 -40.43 41.62 -10.77
N ILE A 625 -40.23 41.25 -9.52
CA ILE A 625 -39.30 40.20 -9.08
C ILE A 625 -40.06 39.13 -8.31
N VAL A 626 -39.85 37.87 -8.63
CA VAL A 626 -40.61 36.77 -8.05
C VAL A 626 -40.25 36.52 -6.59
N ARG A 627 -41.27 36.42 -5.73
CA ARG A 627 -41.16 35.98 -4.33
C ARG A 627 -41.16 34.47 -4.20
N GLY A 628 -40.48 33.97 -3.16
CA GLY A 628 -40.41 32.54 -2.87
C GLY A 628 -39.92 31.73 -4.07
N TYR A 629 -40.47 30.52 -4.23
CA TYR A 629 -40.06 29.58 -5.28
C TYR A 629 -41.00 29.54 -6.49
N ASN A 630 -41.82 30.56 -6.68
CA ASN A 630 -42.61 30.72 -7.90
C ASN A 630 -41.72 31.03 -9.12
N ARG A 631 -42.27 31.07 -10.33
CA ARG A 631 -41.51 31.50 -11.51
C ARG A 631 -42.39 32.16 -12.56
N LEU A 632 -41.77 32.89 -13.47
CA LEU A 632 -42.37 33.37 -14.72
C LEU A 632 -42.23 32.30 -15.83
N PRO A 633 -43.11 32.30 -16.85
CA PRO A 633 -43.15 31.28 -17.90
C PRO A 633 -42.07 31.51 -18.97
N LYS A 634 -40.80 31.51 -18.57
CA LYS A 634 -39.65 31.65 -19.46
C LYS A 634 -39.23 30.29 -20.07
N MET A 635 -38.85 30.30 -21.34
CA MET A 635 -38.29 29.14 -22.08
C MET A 635 -36.74 29.18 -22.07
N GLY A 636 -36.06 28.03 -22.05
CA GLY A 636 -34.59 27.89 -21.85
C GLY A 636 -34.27 27.19 -20.52
N GLY A 637 -33.05 27.06 -19.96
CA GLY A 637 -31.74 27.70 -20.17
C GLY A 637 -30.92 27.71 -18.84
N LYS A 638 -31.60 27.70 -17.67
CA LYS A 638 -30.98 27.50 -16.35
C LYS A 638 -31.41 26.12 -15.80
N LEU A 639 -30.47 25.20 -15.60
CA LEU A 639 -30.75 23.76 -15.34
C LEU A 639 -30.69 23.36 -13.86
N TYR A 640 -29.73 23.90 -13.08
CA TYR A 640 -29.42 23.37 -11.75
C TYR A 640 -29.84 24.31 -10.62
N GLU A 641 -29.52 25.60 -10.69
CA GLU A 641 -30.03 26.64 -9.76
C GLU A 641 -30.48 27.89 -10.53
N LEU A 642 -31.34 28.71 -9.91
CA LEU A 642 -31.86 29.96 -10.48
C LEU A 642 -31.36 31.18 -9.72
N HIS A 643 -31.27 32.31 -10.41
CA HIS A 643 -31.05 33.63 -9.79
C HIS A 643 -31.92 34.71 -10.48
N GLY A 644 -31.98 35.90 -9.88
CA GLY A 644 -32.80 37.04 -10.30
C GLY A 644 -34.08 37.26 -9.48
N GLY A 645 -34.35 36.44 -8.47
CA GLY A 645 -35.52 36.46 -7.59
C GLY A 645 -35.28 37.11 -6.23
N ALA A 646 -36.32 37.15 -5.39
CA ALA A 646 -36.32 37.86 -4.11
C ALA A 646 -36.10 36.98 -2.87
N THR A 647 -35.73 35.70 -3.03
CA THR A 647 -35.47 34.81 -1.89
C THR A 647 -34.19 35.18 -1.15
N LEU A 648 -34.08 34.77 0.11
CA LEU A 648 -32.96 35.13 0.98
C LEU A 648 -31.60 34.65 0.43
N GLU A 649 -31.53 33.42 -0.08
CA GLU A 649 -30.30 32.84 -0.63
C GLU A 649 -29.82 33.54 -1.91
N GLU A 650 -30.71 34.20 -2.65
CA GLU A 650 -30.36 34.99 -3.84
C GLU A 650 -29.97 36.43 -3.44
N ARG A 651 -30.68 37.02 -2.48
CA ARG A 651 -30.58 38.45 -2.11
C ARG A 651 -29.56 38.75 -1.04
N LEU A 652 -29.35 37.85 -0.07
CA LEU A 652 -28.34 38.02 0.96
C LEU A 652 -27.02 37.44 0.50
N VAL A 653 -25.97 38.26 0.55
CA VAL A 653 -24.60 37.88 0.15
C VAL A 653 -23.61 38.19 1.28
N PRO A 654 -22.51 37.45 1.38
CA PRO A 654 -21.50 37.70 2.41
C PRO A 654 -20.56 38.85 2.01
N ILE A 655 -20.03 39.54 3.00
CA ILE A 655 -18.82 40.36 2.91
C ILE A 655 -17.87 39.84 4.00
N VAL A 656 -16.70 39.34 3.60
CA VAL A 656 -15.68 38.88 4.56
C VAL A 656 -14.34 39.53 4.22
N VAL A 657 -13.74 40.20 5.20
CA VAL A 657 -12.45 40.87 5.08
C VAL A 657 -11.39 40.00 5.71
N PHE A 658 -10.53 39.44 4.87
CA PHE A 658 -9.35 38.69 5.29
C PHE A 658 -8.16 39.63 5.45
N THR A 659 -7.25 39.31 6.36
CA THR A 659 -6.06 40.13 6.63
C THR A 659 -4.82 39.27 6.84
N ARG A 660 -3.64 39.83 6.60
CA ARG A 660 -2.37 39.17 6.96
C ARG A 660 -2.06 39.27 8.45
N ASN A 661 -2.61 40.30 9.10
CA ASN A 661 -2.31 40.59 10.50
C ASN A 661 -3.03 39.60 11.42
N ALA A 662 -2.41 39.29 12.55
CA ALA A 662 -3.12 38.58 13.61
C ALA A 662 -4.28 39.45 14.12
N VAL A 663 -5.43 38.83 14.32
CA VAL A 663 -6.67 39.47 14.79
C VAL A 663 -7.16 38.78 16.06
N ALA A 664 -8.05 39.45 16.81
CA ALA A 664 -8.72 38.83 17.95
C ALA A 664 -9.54 37.60 17.51
N GLU A 665 -9.81 36.66 18.42
CA GLU A 665 -10.49 35.38 18.10
C GLU A 665 -11.88 35.55 17.47
N VAL A 666 -12.54 36.70 17.66
CA VAL A 666 -13.88 36.99 17.11
C VAL A 666 -13.78 38.12 16.07
N PRO A 667 -14.13 37.86 14.79
CA PRO A 667 -14.17 38.89 13.75
C PRO A 667 -15.14 40.03 14.07
N LYS A 668 -14.76 41.27 13.72
CA LYS A 668 -15.64 42.43 13.88
C LYS A 668 -16.86 42.33 12.94
N GLN A 669 -18.03 42.73 13.42
CA GLN A 669 -19.24 42.78 12.58
C GLN A 669 -19.32 44.16 11.90
N LEU A 670 -19.33 44.20 10.56
CA LEU A 670 -19.48 45.46 9.81
C LEU A 670 -20.95 45.91 9.79
N GLY A 671 -21.18 47.22 9.80
CA GLY A 671 -22.53 47.80 9.71
C GLY A 671 -23.33 47.83 11.02
N LYS A 672 -22.81 47.30 12.13
CA LYS A 672 -23.42 47.45 13.46
C LYS A 672 -22.90 48.71 14.13
N LYS A 673 -23.77 49.72 14.32
CA LYS A 673 -23.49 50.84 15.23
C LYS A 673 -23.33 50.28 16.65
N THR A 674 -22.22 50.57 17.31
CA THR A 674 -22.04 50.22 18.73
C THR A 674 -22.88 51.16 19.60
N THR A 675 -23.18 50.78 20.84
CA THR A 675 -23.86 51.66 21.81
C THR A 675 -23.11 52.97 22.04
N ALA A 676 -21.79 53.02 21.81
CA ALA A 676 -20.99 54.24 21.87
C ALA A 676 -21.28 55.17 20.68
N ASP A 677 -21.42 54.63 19.47
CA ASP A 677 -21.72 55.41 18.25
C ASP A 677 -23.13 56.04 18.28
N VAL A 678 -24.05 55.45 19.04
CA VAL A 678 -25.41 55.98 19.24
C VAL A 678 -25.40 57.15 20.23
N VAL A 679 -24.54 57.14 21.26
CA VAL A 679 -24.48 58.21 22.26
C VAL A 679 -23.88 59.49 21.66
N ASP A 680 -22.87 59.37 20.78
CA ASP A 680 -22.24 60.51 20.11
C ASP A 680 -23.19 61.23 19.12
N GLU A 681 -24.11 60.48 18.48
CA GLU A 681 -25.17 61.04 17.64
C GLU A 681 -26.22 61.84 18.44
N PHE A 682 -26.43 61.51 19.72
CA PHE A 682 -27.34 62.24 20.61
C PHE A 682 -26.68 63.43 21.33
N GLU A 683 -25.37 63.39 21.61
CA GLU A 683 -24.65 64.54 22.17
C GLU A 683 -24.39 65.65 21.13
N GLY A 684 -24.36 65.33 19.83
CA GLY A 684 -24.28 66.31 18.74
C GLY A 684 -25.59 67.07 18.43
N LEU A 685 -26.68 66.78 19.15
CA LEU A 685 -28.01 67.38 18.95
C LEU A 685 -28.53 68.18 20.17
N ILE A 686 -27.70 68.44 21.18
CA ILE A 686 -28.02 69.33 22.33
C ILE A 686 -27.33 70.68 22.21
#